data_AF-A0A946SKR1-F1
#
_entry.id   AF-A0A946SKR1-F1
#
_cell.length_a   1.000
_cell.length_b   1.000
_cell.length_c   1.000
_cell.angle_alpha   90.00
_cell.angle_beta   90.00
_cell.angle_gamma   90.00
#
_symmetry.space_group_name_H-M   'P 1'
#
loop_
_entity.id
_entity.type
_entity.pdbx_description
1 polymer ?
#
loop_
_entity_poly.entity_id
_entity_poly.type
_entity_poly.pdbx_seq_one_letter_code
_entity_poly.pdbx_strand_id
1 'polypeptide(L)'
;MRFLEYIHVLSANTLPELALITAIALSAFMWRAMTRTRQLRRARARIPLVVGGWGTRGKSGVERLKAGLFHALGAEILVKTTGNEAMFIHSVPDQKPMEIFLFRPYDKATIWEQHSVTTLAADLGVQVLTWECMALNPRYVRILSNVWMRDDMVTITNTYPDHEDIQGPAGVNIPQVMTEFIPRNSVCYTAEEQMLPILEEGARLKNTQLESVGWRDVFFVTDDVLHRFPYQEHPANIALIAKLGQRLGVDYDFSVKEMADNVVPDIGVLKTYPVAYYLGRRLEFTLGNSANERRGFMNNWTRTGFAGHDGRVDRDVWITTCVNNRADRVSRSKVFASILVGDAHAHRHFLIGTNLSGLIGYTRDALADHLAAVYAVPPDDAARADATVAEAADVRLVDLLHDMKVEVVEAEDVARKFEMMLTGIGVAPDAIQAISESAGIPQLADDATWNDAEIEVVKPANGEDTRAAASLAETRQRLVAAGVGEEIAADTVAWLGRYLRTLSSVRTLRAYVRDTLGVSPGRAAVEQVNERVRDFLSRAFMRSLHAIDNAHATGDQIVHEIARNTPPGHWVRIMGCQNIKGTGLDFVYRWISYDKVLERAAELMAPSESARLDAMRWFAQYKEYGVMGAPAALESLVQAGSARQNQGADARGQLEAAIAHVREQMTEADRSLGESSARGAASHALDIIEQALEARDSRKRRVKADGVLRELVRERISHAHAEVILRDLTKRQKGGWLEREVRRRFTRKRAAVETEAEVSREPQAV
;
A
#
# COMPACT_ATOMS: atom_id res chain seq x y z
N MET A 1 59.33 -16.70 5.78
CA MET A 1 57.87 -16.78 6.01
C MET A 1 57.22 -15.58 5.35
N ARG A 2 56.32 -15.79 4.40
CA ARG A 2 55.61 -14.68 3.74
C ARG A 2 54.67 -14.05 4.77
N PHE A 3 54.59 -12.72 4.84
CA PHE A 3 53.75 -11.97 5.80
C PHE A 3 52.29 -12.48 5.89
N LEU A 4 51.77 -13.05 4.79
CA LEU A 4 50.45 -13.68 4.71
C LEU A 4 50.33 -15.03 5.45
N GLU A 5 51.42 -15.81 5.56
CA GLU A 5 51.43 -17.08 6.31
C GLU A 5 51.44 -16.83 7.83
N TYR A 6 52.01 -15.70 8.26
CA TYR A 6 52.11 -15.31 9.67
C TYR A 6 50.74 -14.95 10.29
N ILE A 7 49.90 -14.23 9.53
CA ILE A 7 48.57 -13.78 9.97
C ILE A 7 47.62 -14.96 10.26
N HIS A 8 47.86 -16.14 9.68
CA HIS A 8 46.97 -17.29 9.80
C HIS A 8 47.29 -18.26 10.96
N VAL A 9 48.44 -18.12 11.63
CA VAL A 9 48.83 -19.02 12.74
C VAL A 9 48.60 -18.32 14.08
N LEU A 10 47.43 -18.54 14.68
CA LEU A 10 47.02 -17.95 15.97
C LEU A 10 47.98 -18.26 17.14
N SER A 11 48.78 -19.32 17.05
CA SER A 11 49.75 -19.73 18.07
C SER A 11 51.13 -19.06 17.97
N ALA A 12 51.38 -18.23 16.95
CA ALA A 12 52.70 -17.63 16.69
C ALA A 12 52.79 -16.12 17.02
N ASN A 13 51.67 -15.42 17.17
CA ASN A 13 51.69 -13.96 17.35
C ASN A 13 52.15 -13.55 18.75
N THR A 14 53.26 -12.81 18.83
CA THR A 14 53.75 -12.22 20.08
C THR A 14 52.92 -10.97 20.46
N LEU A 15 52.88 -10.61 21.75
CA LEU A 15 52.18 -9.40 22.23
C LEU A 15 52.59 -8.11 21.47
N PRO A 16 53.87 -7.86 21.15
CA PRO A 16 54.27 -6.70 20.34
C PRO A 16 53.69 -6.69 18.92
N GLU A 17 53.57 -7.83 18.27
CA GLU A 17 53.04 -7.92 16.90
C GLU A 17 51.52 -7.72 16.89
N LEU A 18 50.81 -8.26 17.89
CA LEU A 18 49.39 -7.98 18.07
C LEU A 18 49.15 -6.48 18.32
N ALA A 19 49.99 -5.84 19.16
CA ALA A 19 49.92 -4.41 19.41
C ALA A 19 50.17 -3.59 18.13
N LEU A 20 51.16 -3.98 17.32
CA LEU A 20 51.47 -3.33 16.05
C LEU A 20 50.32 -3.47 15.04
N ILE A 21 49.78 -4.68 14.84
CA ILE A 21 48.65 -4.93 13.93
C ILE A 21 47.42 -4.12 14.38
N THR A 22 47.15 -4.10 15.68
CA THR A 22 46.05 -3.33 16.27
C THR A 22 46.26 -1.83 16.06
N ALA A 23 47.47 -1.32 16.27
CA ALA A 23 47.80 0.09 16.04
C ALA A 23 47.67 0.49 14.57
N ILE A 24 48.11 -0.36 13.62
CA ILE A 24 47.95 -0.14 12.18
C ILE A 24 46.45 -0.13 11.82
N ALA A 25 45.68 -1.08 12.32
CA ALA A 25 44.23 -1.15 12.07
C ALA A 25 43.50 0.07 12.63
N LEU A 26 43.80 0.49 13.86
CA LEU A 26 43.27 1.71 14.47
C LEU A 26 43.68 2.96 13.70
N SER A 27 44.94 3.07 13.29
CA SER A 27 45.43 4.21 12.50
C SER A 27 44.74 4.30 11.15
N ALA A 28 44.58 3.17 10.45
CA ALA A 28 43.85 3.10 9.19
C ALA A 28 42.36 3.46 9.37
N PHE A 29 41.73 2.97 10.44
CA PHE A 29 40.36 3.30 10.80
C PHE A 29 40.19 4.81 11.08
N MET A 30 41.06 5.38 11.92
CA MET A 30 41.06 6.81 12.27
C MET A 30 41.32 7.68 11.04
N TRP A 31 42.30 7.33 10.22
CA TRP A 31 42.59 8.01 8.96
C TRP A 31 41.37 8.01 8.03
N ARG A 32 40.72 6.85 7.87
CA ARG A 32 39.49 6.73 7.06
C ARG A 32 38.33 7.55 7.63
N ALA A 33 38.14 7.56 8.94
CA ALA A 33 37.10 8.35 9.59
C ALA A 33 37.35 9.87 9.41
N MET A 34 38.61 10.31 9.59
CA MET A 34 39.00 11.71 9.42
C MET A 34 38.87 12.18 7.98
N THR A 35 39.31 11.38 7.00
CA THR A 35 39.20 11.71 5.57
C THR A 35 37.73 11.80 5.14
N ARG A 36 36.89 10.84 5.54
CA ARG A 36 35.44 10.88 5.26
C ARG A 36 34.75 12.09 5.89
N THR A 37 35.09 12.42 7.13
CA THR A 37 34.53 13.60 7.82
C THR A 37 34.97 14.89 7.14
N ARG A 38 36.23 15.00 6.72
CA ARG A 38 36.73 16.17 5.97
C ARG A 38 36.04 16.31 4.61
N GLN A 39 35.85 15.21 3.88
CA GLN A 39 35.10 15.19 2.62
C GLN A 39 33.67 15.69 2.83
N LEU A 40 32.98 15.20 3.86
CA LEU A 40 31.62 15.63 4.16
C LEU A 40 31.54 17.11 4.50
N ARG A 41 32.44 17.62 5.36
CA ARG A 41 32.47 19.04 5.70
C ARG A 41 32.70 19.91 4.48
N ARG A 42 33.59 19.50 3.57
CA ARG A 42 33.80 20.20 2.29
C ARG A 42 32.58 20.15 1.39
N ALA A 43 31.92 18.99 1.29
CA ALA A 43 30.69 18.86 0.51
C ALA A 43 29.57 19.74 1.08
N ARG A 44 29.30 19.66 2.39
CA ARG A 44 28.29 20.47 3.08
C ARG A 44 28.55 21.98 2.94
N ALA A 45 29.81 22.41 3.03
CA ALA A 45 30.18 23.82 2.89
C ALA A 45 29.99 24.38 1.46
N ARG A 46 29.87 23.50 0.44
CA ARG A 46 29.55 23.91 -0.95
C ARG A 46 28.05 24.13 -1.18
N ILE A 47 27.19 23.70 -0.24
CA ILE A 47 25.74 23.79 -0.39
C ILE A 47 25.25 25.02 0.40
N PRO A 48 24.71 26.06 -0.27
CA PRO A 48 24.30 27.31 0.37
C PRO A 48 23.25 27.17 1.46
N LEU A 49 22.19 26.38 1.22
CA LEU A 49 21.09 26.20 2.15
C LEU A 49 20.81 24.73 2.40
N VAL A 50 20.74 24.34 3.67
CA VAL A 50 20.32 22.99 4.06
C VAL A 50 19.17 23.06 5.06
N VAL A 51 18.09 22.37 4.72
CA VAL A 51 16.88 22.28 5.56
C VAL A 51 16.66 20.83 5.98
N GLY A 52 16.85 20.54 7.26
CA GLY A 52 16.59 19.21 7.82
C GLY A 52 15.11 19.01 8.17
N GLY A 53 14.61 17.77 8.06
CA GLY A 53 13.27 17.40 8.49
C GLY A 53 13.23 16.22 9.45
N TRP A 54 12.37 16.30 10.47
CA TRP A 54 12.01 15.14 11.30
C TRP A 54 10.54 15.18 11.72
N GLY A 55 10.17 14.19 12.52
CA GLY A 55 8.84 13.91 13.04
C GLY A 55 8.41 12.47 12.81
N THR A 56 7.36 12.06 13.51
CA THR A 56 6.88 10.67 13.46
C THR A 56 6.17 10.40 12.13
N ARG A 57 5.25 11.28 11.72
CA ARG A 57 4.49 11.21 10.47
C ARG A 57 4.69 12.44 9.60
N GLY A 58 4.52 12.31 8.27
CA GLY A 58 4.58 13.46 7.35
C GLY A 58 5.97 13.93 6.93
N LYS A 59 7.06 13.28 7.39
CA LYS A 59 8.45 13.62 7.02
C LYS A 59 8.64 13.76 5.50
N SER A 60 8.36 12.70 4.76
CA SER A 60 8.60 12.67 3.30
C SER A 60 7.68 13.62 2.55
N GLY A 61 6.44 13.79 3.02
CA GLY A 61 5.50 14.77 2.47
C GLY A 61 6.04 16.19 2.62
N VAL A 62 6.48 16.57 3.81
CA VAL A 62 7.09 17.88 4.07
C VAL A 62 8.35 18.12 3.25
N GLU A 63 9.23 17.13 3.11
CA GLU A 63 10.42 17.28 2.25
C GLU A 63 10.04 17.48 0.77
N ARG A 64 8.98 16.83 0.29
CA ARG A 64 8.45 17.01 -1.08
C ARG A 64 7.74 18.36 -1.27
N LEU A 65 7.05 18.86 -0.24
CA LEU A 65 6.48 20.21 -0.25
C LEU A 65 7.57 21.28 -0.34
N LYS A 66 8.66 21.13 0.44
CA LYS A 66 9.85 21.99 0.29
C LYS A 66 10.41 21.91 -1.13
N ALA A 67 10.49 20.72 -1.71
CA ALA A 67 10.94 20.54 -3.09
C ALA A 67 10.11 21.35 -4.08
N GLY A 68 8.77 21.28 -3.97
CA GLY A 68 7.86 22.05 -4.82
C GLY A 68 8.04 23.57 -4.66
N LEU A 69 8.15 24.05 -3.42
CA LEU A 69 8.38 25.47 -3.13
C LEU A 69 9.72 25.97 -3.70
N PHE A 70 10.83 25.29 -3.42
CA PHE A 70 12.15 25.72 -3.89
C PHE A 70 12.31 25.59 -5.41
N HIS A 71 11.66 24.59 -6.02
CA HIS A 71 11.61 24.47 -7.48
C HIS A 71 10.98 25.71 -8.13
N ALA A 72 9.85 26.18 -7.59
CA ALA A 72 9.18 27.38 -8.10
C ALA A 72 9.98 28.68 -7.89
N LEU A 73 10.87 28.70 -6.90
CA LEU A 73 11.82 29.80 -6.71
C LEU A 73 13.03 29.74 -7.68
N GLY A 74 13.06 28.76 -8.59
CA GLY A 74 14.15 28.58 -9.56
C GLY A 74 15.43 28.05 -8.94
N ALA A 75 15.36 27.42 -7.75
CA ALA A 75 16.53 26.85 -7.10
C ALA A 75 16.79 25.42 -7.58
N GLU A 76 18.06 25.11 -7.84
CA GLU A 76 18.46 23.71 -8.02
C GLU A 76 18.50 23.01 -6.65
N ILE A 77 17.65 22.01 -6.49
CA ILE A 77 17.40 21.36 -5.20
C ILE A 77 17.56 19.84 -5.29
N LEU A 78 18.27 19.29 -4.30
CA LEU A 78 18.26 17.85 -4.04
C LEU A 78 17.55 17.57 -2.72
N VAL A 79 16.55 16.70 -2.76
CA VAL A 79 15.78 16.29 -1.59
C VAL A 79 15.98 14.80 -1.35
N LYS A 80 16.37 14.43 -0.13
CA LYS A 80 16.45 13.02 0.28
C LYS A 80 15.17 12.61 1.00
N THR A 81 14.47 11.64 0.45
CA THR A 81 13.29 11.01 1.06
C THR A 81 13.57 9.53 1.35
N THR A 82 13.14 9.06 2.51
CA THR A 82 13.35 7.67 2.97
C THR A 82 12.03 6.98 3.31
N GLY A 83 10.93 7.48 2.74
CA GLY A 83 9.54 7.07 2.99
C GLY A 83 9.28 5.59 2.71
N ASN A 84 8.45 5.27 1.73
CA ASN A 84 8.12 3.87 1.43
C ASN A 84 9.24 3.17 0.63
N GLU A 85 9.93 3.92 -0.22
CA GLU A 85 11.19 3.53 -0.87
C GLU A 85 12.25 4.60 -0.58
N ALA A 86 13.53 4.20 -0.66
CA ALA A 86 14.64 5.13 -0.50
C ALA A 86 14.88 5.86 -1.81
N MET A 87 14.68 7.18 -1.82
CA MET A 87 14.71 7.97 -3.04
C MET A 87 15.46 9.28 -2.81
N PHE A 88 15.78 9.96 -3.90
CA PHE A 88 16.05 11.38 -3.86
C PHE A 88 15.32 12.04 -5.03
N ILE A 89 14.88 13.28 -4.82
CA ILE A 89 14.35 14.13 -5.87
C ILE A 89 15.45 15.09 -6.25
N HIS A 90 15.75 15.16 -7.55
CA HIS A 90 16.60 16.20 -8.10
C HIS A 90 15.74 17.09 -8.99
N SER A 91 15.66 18.36 -8.63
CA SER A 91 14.92 19.38 -9.37
C SER A 91 15.92 20.40 -9.89
N VAL A 92 15.99 20.46 -11.22
CA VAL A 92 16.81 21.40 -11.97
C VAL A 92 15.87 22.52 -12.45
N PRO A 93 16.29 23.80 -12.44
CA PRO A 93 15.49 24.90 -12.96
C PRO A 93 15.02 24.62 -14.39
N ASP A 94 13.79 25.07 -14.71
CA ASP A 94 13.12 24.88 -16.01
C ASP A 94 12.86 23.42 -16.44
N GLN A 95 13.11 22.45 -15.56
CA GLN A 95 12.83 21.04 -15.79
C GLN A 95 11.88 20.50 -14.73
N LYS A 96 11.05 19.50 -15.11
CA LYS A 96 10.20 18.82 -14.12
C LYS A 96 11.10 18.14 -13.07
N PRO A 97 10.77 18.29 -11.77
CA PRO A 97 11.46 17.54 -10.71
C PRO A 97 11.41 16.03 -10.97
N MET A 98 12.56 15.37 -10.82
CA MET A 98 12.69 13.95 -11.10
C MET A 98 13.04 13.17 -9.83
N GLU A 99 12.25 12.14 -9.54
CA GLU A 99 12.51 11.23 -8.43
C GLU A 99 13.33 10.02 -8.91
N ILE A 100 14.38 9.67 -8.15
CA ILE A 100 15.35 8.65 -8.51
C ILE A 100 15.64 7.74 -7.30
N PHE A 101 15.73 6.43 -7.54
CA PHE A 101 16.02 5.44 -6.51
C PHE A 101 17.41 5.61 -5.88
N LEU A 102 17.45 5.56 -4.55
CA LEU A 102 18.68 5.50 -3.77
C LEU A 102 18.98 4.04 -3.41
N PHE A 103 19.92 3.44 -4.13
CA PHE A 103 20.23 2.02 -3.94
C PHE A 103 20.85 1.72 -2.56
N ARG A 104 20.13 0.91 -1.76
CA ARG A 104 20.56 0.42 -0.44
C ARG A 104 21.01 -1.03 -0.50
N PRO A 105 22.29 -1.36 -0.26
CA PRO A 105 22.71 -2.75 -0.12
C PRO A 105 21.87 -3.49 0.95
N TYR A 106 21.32 -4.64 0.58
CA TYR A 106 20.46 -5.47 1.46
C TYR A 106 19.19 -4.77 1.99
N ASP A 107 18.71 -3.72 1.32
CA ASP A 107 17.60 -2.86 1.79
C ASP A 107 17.82 -2.28 3.20
N LYS A 108 19.09 -2.09 3.60
CA LYS A 108 19.46 -1.54 4.91
C LYS A 108 19.98 -0.11 4.79
N ALA A 109 19.34 0.80 5.51
CA ALA A 109 19.81 2.16 5.68
C ALA A 109 21.09 2.19 6.52
N THR A 110 22.03 3.07 6.17
CA THR A 110 23.24 3.32 6.95
C THR A 110 23.46 4.82 7.07
N ILE A 111 24.14 5.27 8.14
CA ILE A 111 24.47 6.69 8.30
C ILE A 111 25.29 7.23 7.11
N TRP A 112 26.09 6.38 6.46
CA TRP A 112 26.89 6.70 5.26
C TRP A 112 26.06 7.03 4.02
N GLU A 113 24.78 6.70 4.02
CA GLU A 113 23.86 7.16 3.00
C GLU A 113 23.79 8.69 2.99
N GLN A 114 23.69 9.33 4.16
CA GLN A 114 23.66 10.79 4.26
C GLN A 114 24.96 11.41 3.74
N HIS A 115 26.11 10.77 4.03
CA HIS A 115 27.40 11.19 3.49
C HIS A 115 27.39 11.16 1.96
N SER A 116 26.87 10.08 1.38
CA SER A 116 26.82 9.88 -0.07
C SER A 116 25.91 10.89 -0.76
N VAL A 117 24.72 11.11 -0.20
CA VAL A 117 23.74 12.08 -0.72
C VAL A 117 24.26 13.51 -0.62
N THR A 118 24.88 13.89 0.49
CA THR A 118 25.46 15.23 0.66
C THR A 118 26.61 15.47 -0.33
N THR A 119 27.41 14.44 -0.60
CA THR A 119 28.49 14.52 -1.59
C THR A 119 27.90 14.64 -3.00
N LEU A 120 26.88 13.83 -3.33
CA LEU A 120 26.16 13.91 -4.61
C LEU A 120 25.56 15.30 -4.84
N ALA A 121 24.85 15.85 -3.86
CA ALA A 121 24.28 17.20 -3.91
C ALA A 121 25.36 18.26 -4.23
N ALA A 122 26.48 18.20 -3.52
CA ALA A 122 27.59 19.12 -3.72
C ALA A 122 28.33 18.92 -5.06
N ASP A 123 28.29 17.73 -5.64
CA ASP A 123 28.90 17.44 -6.94
C ASP A 123 27.96 17.77 -8.11
N LEU A 124 26.65 17.73 -7.90
CA LEU A 124 25.63 18.27 -8.82
C LEU A 124 25.60 19.81 -8.82
N GLY A 125 26.13 20.46 -7.78
CA GLY A 125 26.16 21.92 -7.68
C GLY A 125 24.87 22.53 -7.12
N VAL A 126 24.06 21.74 -6.41
CA VAL A 126 22.75 22.20 -5.91
C VAL A 126 22.86 23.36 -4.93
N GLN A 127 21.87 24.24 -4.97
CA GLN A 127 21.78 25.41 -4.10
C GLN A 127 21.08 25.09 -2.78
N VAL A 128 20.14 24.15 -2.81
CA VAL A 128 19.38 23.71 -1.64
C VAL A 128 19.50 22.18 -1.50
N LEU A 129 19.81 21.72 -0.29
CA LEU A 129 19.69 20.31 0.07
C LEU A 129 18.68 20.17 1.20
N THR A 130 17.65 19.36 0.99
CA THR A 130 16.75 18.98 2.07
C THR A 130 16.81 17.49 2.34
N TRP A 131 16.59 17.08 3.58
CA TRP A 131 16.72 15.69 3.96
C TRP A 131 15.88 15.37 5.18
N GLU A 132 15.28 14.19 5.16
CA GLU A 132 14.61 13.66 6.34
C GLU A 132 15.51 12.79 7.22
N CYS A 133 15.32 12.92 8.54
CA CYS A 133 15.93 12.08 9.54
C CYS A 133 15.16 10.76 9.70
N MET A 134 15.88 9.66 9.50
CA MET A 134 15.40 8.30 9.74
C MET A 134 16.11 7.65 10.96
N ALA A 135 17.08 8.34 11.56
CA ALA A 135 17.83 7.79 12.68
C ALA A 135 16.95 7.75 13.93
N LEU A 136 16.79 6.56 14.52
CA LEU A 136 16.04 6.39 15.77
C LEU A 136 16.92 6.54 17.00
N ASN A 137 18.20 6.10 16.90
CA ASN A 137 19.14 6.17 18.01
C ASN A 137 19.61 7.62 18.24
N PRO A 138 19.46 8.18 19.45
CA PRO A 138 19.82 9.58 19.76
C PRO A 138 21.27 9.94 19.40
N ARG A 139 22.22 8.98 19.51
CA ARG A 139 23.63 9.22 19.17
C ARG A 139 23.81 9.44 17.66
N TYR A 140 23.12 8.67 16.83
CA TYR A 140 23.18 8.85 15.37
C TYR A 140 22.48 10.13 14.93
N VAL A 141 21.35 10.47 15.55
CA VAL A 141 20.66 11.75 15.33
C VAL A 141 21.59 12.92 15.62
N ARG A 142 22.25 12.91 16.77
CA ARG A 142 23.20 13.96 17.16
C ARG A 142 24.35 14.07 16.16
N ILE A 143 24.92 12.95 15.69
CA ILE A 143 25.99 12.96 14.69
C ILE A 143 25.50 13.56 13.37
N LEU A 144 24.35 13.11 12.87
CA LEU A 144 23.78 13.59 11.61
C LEU A 144 23.48 15.09 11.66
N SER A 145 22.70 15.55 12.64
CA SER A 145 22.29 16.96 12.72
C SER A 145 23.43 17.87 13.19
N ASN A 146 24.08 17.59 14.32
CA ASN A 146 24.97 18.57 14.96
C ASN A 146 26.42 18.51 14.48
N VAL A 147 26.87 17.35 13.96
CA VAL A 147 28.26 17.16 13.54
C VAL A 147 28.40 17.22 12.02
N TRP A 148 27.47 16.61 11.30
CA TRP A 148 27.56 16.41 9.85
C TRP A 148 26.84 17.50 9.07
N MET A 149 25.53 17.63 9.30
CA MET A 149 24.68 18.48 8.46
C MET A 149 24.66 19.92 8.93
N ARG A 150 24.55 20.20 10.23
CA ARG A 150 24.46 21.56 10.79
C ARG A 150 23.47 22.40 9.98
N ASP A 151 22.22 21.96 10.01
CA ASP A 151 21.17 22.50 9.16
C ASP A 151 20.91 23.97 9.47
N ASP A 152 20.75 24.77 8.42
CA ASP A 152 20.48 26.22 8.52
C ASP A 152 19.07 26.48 9.04
N MET A 153 18.16 25.55 8.73
CA MET A 153 16.80 25.48 9.27
C MET A 153 16.40 24.03 9.47
N VAL A 154 15.49 23.75 10.40
CA VAL A 154 14.88 22.42 10.58
C VAL A 154 13.37 22.49 10.70
N THR A 155 12.68 21.43 10.28
CA THR A 155 11.24 21.26 10.45
C THR A 155 10.93 19.99 11.26
N ILE A 156 10.10 20.09 12.29
CA ILE A 156 9.59 18.95 13.07
C ILE A 156 8.08 18.88 12.87
N THR A 157 7.60 17.85 12.18
CA THR A 157 6.18 17.72 11.81
C THR A 157 5.27 17.40 13.00
N ASN A 158 5.60 16.37 13.79
CA ASN A 158 4.87 15.93 14.98
C ASN A 158 5.75 14.98 15.79
N THR A 159 5.37 14.73 17.03
CA THR A 159 6.09 13.84 17.97
C THR A 159 5.19 12.72 18.47
N TYR A 160 4.38 12.14 17.58
CA TYR A 160 3.50 11.01 17.95
C TYR A 160 4.31 9.80 18.44
N PRO A 161 3.76 9.00 19.39
CA PRO A 161 4.38 7.75 19.81
C PRO A 161 4.58 6.79 18.62
N ASP A 162 5.83 6.43 18.35
CA ASP A 162 6.25 5.38 17.41
C ASP A 162 7.62 4.89 17.88
N HIS A 163 8.01 3.67 17.51
CA HIS A 163 9.31 3.10 17.86
C HIS A 163 9.67 3.19 19.36
N GLU A 164 8.68 3.07 20.26
CA GLU A 164 8.87 3.12 21.72
C GLU A 164 9.84 2.03 22.21
N ASP A 165 9.98 0.93 21.46
CA ASP A 165 10.98 -0.11 21.68
C ASP A 165 12.43 0.39 21.56
N ILE A 166 12.67 1.47 20.83
CA ILE A 166 14.00 2.03 20.57
C ILE A 166 14.20 3.39 21.24
N GLN A 167 13.17 4.23 21.23
CA GLN A 167 13.25 5.64 21.66
C GLN A 167 12.85 5.85 23.11
N GLY A 168 12.22 4.85 23.75
CA GLY A 168 11.84 4.87 25.15
C GLY A 168 10.39 4.39 25.33
N PRO A 169 10.06 3.78 26.47
CA PRO A 169 8.81 3.06 26.68
C PRO A 169 7.57 3.97 26.78
N ALA A 170 7.75 5.29 26.80
CA ALA A 170 6.65 6.25 26.90
C ALA A 170 6.71 7.26 25.76
N GLY A 171 5.54 7.65 25.26
CA GLY A 171 5.40 8.66 24.20
C GLY A 171 6.15 9.97 24.43
N VAL A 172 6.35 10.39 25.69
CA VAL A 172 7.14 11.58 26.05
C VAL A 172 8.63 11.46 25.71
N ASN A 173 9.16 10.24 25.55
CA ASN A 173 10.55 10.03 25.17
C ASN A 173 10.81 10.39 23.70
N ILE A 174 9.78 10.35 22.84
CA ILE A 174 9.90 10.71 21.43
C ILE A 174 10.33 12.18 21.24
N PRO A 175 9.60 13.19 21.76
CA PRO A 175 10.02 14.58 21.65
C PRO A 175 11.38 14.84 22.33
N GLN A 176 11.70 14.16 23.44
CA GLN A 176 13.01 14.26 24.10
C GLN A 176 14.15 13.84 23.17
N VAL A 177 14.01 12.70 22.48
CA VAL A 177 14.97 12.25 21.48
C VAL A 177 14.99 13.21 20.27
N MET A 178 13.84 13.75 19.86
CA MET A 178 13.77 14.73 18.77
C MET A 178 14.51 16.02 19.06
N THR A 179 14.64 16.42 20.33
CA THR A 179 15.49 17.57 20.68
C THR A 179 16.92 17.41 20.18
N GLU A 180 17.47 16.19 20.07
CA GLU A 180 18.83 15.94 19.56
C GLU A 180 19.02 16.37 18.11
N PHE A 181 17.96 16.45 17.32
CA PHE A 181 17.99 16.89 15.93
C PHE A 181 17.94 18.40 15.76
N ILE A 182 17.45 19.13 16.77
CA ILE A 182 17.50 20.59 16.76
C ILE A 182 18.98 21.00 16.75
N PRO A 183 19.48 21.70 15.73
CA PRO A 183 20.87 22.15 15.68
C PRO A 183 21.07 23.37 16.59
N ARG A 184 22.31 23.80 16.79
CA ARG A 184 22.63 25.02 17.55
C ARG A 184 22.65 26.25 16.66
N ASN A 185 22.21 27.40 17.18
CA ASN A 185 22.23 28.69 16.47
C ASN A 185 21.52 28.63 15.11
N SER A 186 20.31 28.06 15.08
CA SER A 186 19.53 27.81 13.86
C SER A 186 18.07 28.25 14.06
N VAL A 187 17.20 27.91 13.12
CA VAL A 187 15.74 28.09 13.21
C VAL A 187 15.04 26.75 13.10
N CYS A 188 14.10 26.48 14.00
CA CYS A 188 13.29 25.26 14.05
C CYS A 188 11.82 25.61 13.87
N TYR A 189 11.19 25.04 12.85
CA TYR A 189 9.74 25.13 12.65
C TYR A 189 9.07 23.86 13.12
N THR A 190 7.89 23.95 13.74
CA THR A 190 7.15 22.75 14.14
C THR A 190 5.65 22.87 14.01
N ALA A 191 4.98 21.77 13.64
CA ALA A 191 3.53 21.65 13.73
C ALA A 191 3.09 20.83 14.95
N GLU A 192 4.01 20.54 15.88
CA GLU A 192 3.70 19.87 17.14
C GLU A 192 3.09 20.87 18.13
N GLU A 193 1.90 20.54 18.63
CA GLU A 193 1.18 21.37 19.61
C GLU A 193 1.20 20.77 21.03
N GLN A 194 1.11 19.44 21.16
CA GLN A 194 0.90 18.79 22.46
C GLN A 194 2.19 18.71 23.28
N MET A 195 3.30 18.37 22.61
CA MET A 195 4.62 18.21 23.25
C MET A 195 5.55 19.41 22.98
N LEU A 196 4.99 20.53 22.52
CA LEU A 196 5.72 21.75 22.18
C LEU A 196 6.69 22.22 23.30
N PRO A 197 6.33 22.21 24.60
CA PRO A 197 7.23 22.67 25.67
C PRO A 197 8.58 21.93 25.74
N ILE A 198 8.63 20.65 25.34
CA ILE A 198 9.87 19.87 25.31
C ILE A 198 10.77 20.34 24.17
N LEU A 199 10.18 20.65 23.02
CA LEU A 199 10.91 21.17 21.86
C LEU A 199 11.41 22.60 22.11
N GLU A 200 10.61 23.44 22.77
CA GLU A 200 10.99 24.80 23.19
C GLU A 200 12.21 24.78 24.12
N GLU A 201 12.20 23.93 25.16
CA GLU A 201 13.34 23.79 26.05
C GLU A 201 14.58 23.28 25.31
N GLY A 202 14.42 22.29 24.43
CA GLY A 202 15.50 21.78 23.59
C GLY A 202 16.11 22.84 22.66
N ALA A 203 15.28 23.70 22.08
CA ALA A 203 15.71 24.81 21.23
C ALA A 203 16.41 25.92 22.04
N ARG A 204 15.87 26.27 23.21
CA ARG A 204 16.45 27.25 24.14
C ARG A 204 17.86 26.85 24.59
N LEU A 205 18.07 25.60 24.97
CA LEU A 205 19.39 25.06 25.37
C LEU A 205 20.44 25.09 24.24
N LYS A 206 19.99 25.28 23.00
CA LYS A 206 20.83 25.29 21.80
C LYS A 206 20.93 26.65 21.13
N ASN A 207 20.32 27.68 21.73
CA ASN A 207 20.22 29.03 21.17
C ASN A 207 19.62 29.01 19.75
N THR A 208 18.55 28.23 19.58
CA THR A 208 17.84 28.06 18.31
C THR A 208 16.45 28.66 18.46
N GLN A 209 16.05 29.49 17.50
CA GLN A 209 14.71 30.06 17.47
C GLN A 209 13.71 28.97 17.11
N LEU A 210 12.63 28.82 17.88
CA LEU A 210 11.54 27.90 17.56
C LEU A 210 10.30 28.68 17.15
N GLU A 211 9.71 28.32 16.01
CA GLU A 211 8.43 28.85 15.52
C GLU A 211 7.45 27.68 15.32
N SER A 212 6.27 27.76 15.96
CA SER A 212 5.23 26.76 15.78
C SER A 212 4.12 27.24 14.84
N VAL A 213 3.52 26.30 14.12
CA VAL A 213 2.21 26.47 13.47
C VAL A 213 1.17 25.77 14.32
N GLY A 214 0.07 26.45 14.62
CA GLY A 214 -1.02 25.92 15.44
C GLY A 214 -2.34 25.82 14.69
N TRP A 215 -3.41 25.47 15.40
CA TRP A 215 -4.77 25.35 14.87
C TRP A 215 -5.21 26.52 13.96
N ARG A 216 -4.80 27.76 14.28
CA ARG A 216 -5.17 28.95 13.50
C ARG A 216 -4.50 28.95 12.12
N ASP A 217 -3.24 28.56 12.03
CA ASP A 217 -2.51 28.49 10.77
C ASP A 217 -3.05 27.35 9.90
N VAL A 218 -3.44 26.23 10.53
CA VAL A 218 -4.11 25.09 9.89
C VAL A 218 -5.48 25.50 9.34
N PHE A 219 -6.24 26.32 10.07
CA PHE A 219 -7.56 26.81 9.66
C PHE A 219 -7.52 27.67 8.39
N PHE A 220 -6.41 28.34 8.09
CA PHE A 220 -6.23 29.11 6.85
C PHE A 220 -5.95 28.23 5.63
N VAL A 221 -5.66 26.94 5.80
CA VAL A 221 -5.56 25.98 4.70
C VAL A 221 -6.97 25.47 4.38
N THR A 222 -7.68 26.23 3.56
CA THR A 222 -9.08 25.97 3.18
C THR A 222 -9.25 24.75 2.28
N ASP A 223 -10.48 24.25 2.15
CA ASP A 223 -10.77 23.04 1.36
C ASP A 223 -10.43 23.20 -0.13
N ASP A 224 -10.60 24.39 -0.71
CA ASP A 224 -10.20 24.68 -2.10
C ASP A 224 -8.67 24.61 -2.28
N VAL A 225 -7.91 25.07 -1.27
CA VAL A 225 -6.46 24.88 -1.24
C VAL A 225 -6.11 23.40 -1.15
N LEU A 226 -6.77 22.65 -0.25
CA LEU A 226 -6.52 21.21 -0.09
C LEU A 226 -6.81 20.43 -1.38
N HIS A 227 -7.89 20.76 -2.09
CA HIS A 227 -8.26 20.13 -3.36
C HIS A 227 -7.30 20.43 -4.51
N ARG A 228 -6.46 21.47 -4.39
CA ARG A 228 -5.41 21.74 -5.40
C ARG A 228 -4.28 20.71 -5.34
N PHE A 229 -4.03 20.12 -4.17
CA PHE A 229 -2.97 19.13 -4.03
C PHE A 229 -3.35 17.81 -4.75
N PRO A 230 -2.37 17.13 -5.39
CA PRO A 230 -2.63 15.90 -6.16
C PRO A 230 -2.98 14.67 -5.29
N TYR A 231 -3.03 14.82 -3.97
CA TYR A 231 -3.35 13.80 -2.98
C TYR A 231 -3.84 14.47 -1.68
N GLN A 232 -4.33 13.67 -0.73
CA GLN A 232 -4.82 14.18 0.56
C GLN A 232 -3.67 14.52 1.52
N GLU A 233 -3.06 15.69 1.34
CA GLU A 233 -2.05 16.20 2.27
C GLU A 233 -2.68 16.61 3.62
N HIS A 234 -1.86 16.69 4.67
CA HIS A 234 -2.28 17.18 5.97
C HIS A 234 -2.12 18.71 6.03
N PRO A 235 -3.18 19.48 6.36
CA PRO A 235 -3.10 20.95 6.34
C PRO A 235 -2.01 21.52 7.26
N ALA A 236 -1.70 20.87 8.38
CA ALA A 236 -0.56 21.25 9.23
C ALA A 236 0.82 21.16 8.53
N ASN A 237 1.02 20.21 7.59
CA ASN A 237 2.26 20.13 6.82
C ASN A 237 2.34 21.29 5.81
N ILE A 238 1.23 21.65 5.17
CA ILE A 238 1.15 22.80 4.25
C ILE A 238 1.43 24.10 5.02
N ALA A 239 0.75 24.31 6.14
CA ALA A 239 0.96 25.47 7.01
C ALA A 239 2.42 25.58 7.49
N LEU A 240 3.03 24.46 7.87
CA LEU A 240 4.43 24.41 8.31
C LEU A 240 5.40 24.92 7.23
N ILE A 241 5.18 24.53 5.98
CA ILE A 241 6.07 24.93 4.87
C ILE A 241 5.73 26.31 4.32
N ALA A 242 4.46 26.72 4.37
CA ALA A 242 4.08 28.10 4.12
C ALA A 242 4.74 29.06 5.12
N LYS A 243 4.81 28.68 6.41
CA LYS A 243 5.52 29.45 7.46
C LYS A 243 7.02 29.56 7.17
N LEU A 244 7.65 28.46 6.74
CA LEU A 244 9.04 28.47 6.31
C LEU A 244 9.24 29.38 5.09
N GLY A 245 8.34 29.33 4.11
CA GLY A 245 8.36 30.21 2.93
C GLY A 245 8.27 31.70 3.28
N GLN A 246 7.37 32.06 4.21
CA GLN A 246 7.26 33.43 4.72
C GLN A 246 8.57 33.96 5.32
N ARG A 247 9.32 33.11 6.04
CA ARG A 247 10.64 33.49 6.55
C ARG A 247 11.63 33.81 5.42
N LEU A 248 11.55 33.08 4.32
CA LEU A 248 12.36 33.28 3.12
C LEU A 248 11.88 34.47 2.27
N GLY A 249 10.84 35.19 2.72
CA GLY A 249 10.27 36.33 2.00
C GLY A 249 9.30 35.93 0.88
N VAL A 250 8.80 34.69 0.90
CA VAL A 250 7.82 34.19 -0.07
C VAL A 250 6.41 34.42 0.45
N ASP A 251 5.54 34.93 -0.42
CA ASP A 251 4.13 35.14 -0.10
C ASP A 251 3.40 33.81 0.22
N TYR A 252 2.36 33.87 1.07
CA TYR A 252 1.62 32.68 1.49
C TYR A 252 0.88 32.02 0.33
N ASP A 253 0.13 32.80 -0.46
CA ASP A 253 -0.68 32.28 -1.56
C ASP A 253 0.21 31.70 -2.65
N PHE A 254 1.32 32.40 -2.95
CA PHE A 254 2.35 31.87 -3.84
C PHE A 254 2.91 30.54 -3.31
N SER A 255 3.29 30.48 -2.03
CA SER A 255 3.88 29.27 -1.44
C SER A 255 2.94 28.07 -1.56
N VAL A 256 1.68 28.24 -1.18
CA VAL A 256 0.68 27.16 -1.19
C VAL A 256 0.35 26.69 -2.60
N LYS A 257 0.15 27.63 -3.54
CA LYS A 257 -0.09 27.32 -4.95
C LYS A 257 1.08 26.55 -5.56
N GLU A 258 2.30 27.03 -5.38
CA GLU A 258 3.49 26.42 -5.97
C GLU A 258 3.85 25.08 -5.33
N MET A 259 3.59 24.91 -4.02
CA MET A 259 3.69 23.59 -3.39
C MET A 259 2.73 22.60 -4.04
N ALA A 260 1.46 22.97 -4.26
CA ALA A 260 0.48 22.08 -4.86
C ALA A 260 0.82 21.72 -6.32
N ASP A 261 1.31 22.68 -7.10
CA ASP A 261 1.57 22.50 -8.54
C ASP A 261 2.86 21.72 -8.82
N ASN A 262 3.87 21.82 -7.94
CA ASN A 262 5.20 21.28 -8.19
C ASN A 262 5.60 20.12 -7.27
N VAL A 263 4.76 19.75 -6.29
CA VAL A 263 5.05 18.61 -5.42
C VAL A 263 5.14 17.32 -6.23
N VAL A 264 6.21 16.55 -6.02
CA VAL A 264 6.30 15.18 -6.52
C VAL A 264 5.73 14.25 -5.46
N PRO A 265 4.57 13.61 -5.65
CA PRO A 265 3.92 12.81 -4.61
C PRO A 265 4.76 11.58 -4.19
N ASP A 266 4.75 11.25 -2.89
CA ASP A 266 5.30 9.97 -2.44
C ASP A 266 4.44 8.80 -2.91
N ILE A 267 5.08 7.66 -3.18
CA ILE A 267 4.36 6.45 -3.58
C ILE A 267 3.32 6.00 -2.55
N GLY A 268 3.46 6.35 -1.27
CA GLY A 268 2.48 6.02 -0.22
C GLY A 268 1.75 7.20 0.40
N VAL A 269 1.60 8.30 -0.34
CA VAL A 269 0.67 9.36 0.10
C VAL A 269 -0.75 8.82 0.22
N LEU A 270 -1.54 9.41 1.12
CA LEU A 270 -2.96 9.12 1.21
C LEU A 270 -3.65 9.60 -0.06
N LYS A 271 -4.03 8.65 -0.91
CA LYS A 271 -4.71 8.91 -2.17
C LYS A 271 -5.78 7.85 -2.40
N THR A 272 -6.96 8.30 -2.81
CA THR A 272 -7.99 7.45 -3.37
C THR A 272 -7.83 7.46 -4.89
N TYR A 273 -7.63 6.28 -5.46
CA TYR A 273 -7.44 6.10 -6.90
C TYR A 273 -8.80 6.02 -7.61
N PRO A 274 -8.84 6.33 -8.93
CA PRO A 274 -10.06 6.20 -9.71
C PRO A 274 -10.67 4.79 -9.64
N VAL A 275 -11.99 4.71 -9.80
CA VAL A 275 -12.74 3.46 -9.79
C VAL A 275 -12.34 2.58 -10.98
N ALA A 276 -11.84 1.38 -10.70
CA ALA A 276 -11.54 0.36 -11.68
C ALA A 276 -12.70 -0.62 -11.86
N TYR A 277 -12.99 -1.03 -13.09
CA TYR A 277 -14.01 -2.03 -13.39
C TYR A 277 -13.37 -3.38 -13.65
N TYR A 278 -13.70 -4.38 -12.83
CA TYR A 278 -13.10 -5.70 -12.96
C TYR A 278 -14.04 -6.81 -12.47
N LEU A 279 -14.23 -7.85 -13.30
CA LEU A 279 -15.14 -8.98 -13.03
C LEU A 279 -16.55 -8.54 -12.59
N GLY A 280 -17.11 -7.50 -13.21
CA GLY A 280 -18.44 -6.99 -12.85
C GLY A 280 -18.50 -6.23 -11.53
N ARG A 281 -17.37 -5.73 -11.00
CA ARG A 281 -17.29 -4.94 -9.76
C ARG A 281 -16.66 -3.59 -10.03
N ARG A 282 -17.05 -2.60 -9.23
CA ARG A 282 -16.40 -1.28 -9.15
C ARG A 282 -15.40 -1.34 -8.00
N LEU A 283 -14.11 -1.26 -8.26
CA LEU A 283 -13.05 -1.31 -7.25
C LEU A 283 -12.49 0.10 -7.03
N GLU A 284 -12.53 0.60 -5.81
CA GLU A 284 -11.90 1.87 -5.41
C GLU A 284 -10.87 1.59 -4.32
N PHE A 285 -9.63 1.99 -4.54
CA PHE A 285 -8.57 1.81 -3.56
C PHE A 285 -8.14 3.14 -2.93
N THR A 286 -8.14 3.17 -1.61
CA THR A 286 -7.56 4.24 -0.79
C THR A 286 -6.26 3.76 -0.17
N LEU A 287 -5.16 4.41 -0.52
CA LEU A 287 -3.82 4.08 -0.05
C LEU A 287 -3.56 4.62 1.36
N GLY A 288 -3.94 3.84 2.38
CA GLY A 288 -3.74 4.18 3.80
C GLY A 288 -2.51 3.54 4.46
N ASN A 289 -1.75 2.71 3.75
CA ASN A 289 -0.73 1.80 4.33
C ASN A 289 0.42 2.51 5.06
N SER A 290 0.66 3.80 4.80
CA SER A 290 1.70 4.55 5.48
C SER A 290 1.33 4.92 6.92
N ALA A 291 0.06 4.87 7.33
CA ALA A 291 -0.32 4.94 8.74
C ALA A 291 -0.15 3.56 9.41
N ASN A 292 0.70 3.48 10.45
CA ASN A 292 1.07 2.21 11.10
C ASN A 292 0.72 2.16 12.60
N GLU A 293 -0.13 3.08 13.06
CA GLU A 293 -0.55 3.34 14.43
C GLU A 293 -2.03 3.72 14.42
N ARG A 294 -2.74 3.46 15.53
CA ARG A 294 -4.19 3.65 15.62
C ARG A 294 -4.64 5.06 15.25
N ARG A 295 -4.02 6.10 15.81
CA ARG A 295 -4.40 7.50 15.54
C ARG A 295 -4.30 7.86 14.06
N GLY A 296 -3.17 7.56 13.42
CA GLY A 296 -2.96 7.85 12.00
C GLY A 296 -3.93 7.07 11.10
N PHE A 297 -4.16 5.80 11.41
CA PHE A 297 -5.08 4.96 10.67
C PHE A 297 -6.54 5.45 10.80
N MET A 298 -7.00 5.74 12.01
CA MET A 298 -8.36 6.22 12.24
C MET A 298 -8.64 7.59 11.63
N ASN A 299 -7.63 8.46 11.59
CA ASN A 299 -7.70 9.72 10.86
C ASN A 299 -7.93 9.47 9.36
N ASN A 300 -7.20 8.53 8.75
CA ASN A 300 -7.39 8.16 7.34
C ASN A 300 -8.78 7.55 7.13
N TRP A 301 -9.17 6.57 7.96
CA TRP A 301 -10.47 5.90 7.92
C TRP A 301 -11.66 6.87 7.96
N THR A 302 -11.56 7.89 8.80
CA THR A 302 -12.60 8.92 8.93
C THR A 302 -12.58 9.89 7.75
N ARG A 303 -11.41 10.45 7.42
CA ARG A 303 -11.27 11.47 6.36
C ARG A 303 -11.63 10.95 4.97
N THR A 304 -11.42 9.66 4.71
CA THR A 304 -11.79 9.05 3.44
C THR A 304 -13.19 8.43 3.46
N GLY A 305 -14.00 8.71 4.49
CA GLY A 305 -15.41 8.34 4.55
C GLY A 305 -15.67 6.85 4.73
N PHE A 306 -14.74 6.08 5.29
CA PHE A 306 -14.99 4.68 5.64
C PHE A 306 -15.75 4.58 6.98
N ALA A 307 -15.47 5.49 7.91
CA ALA A 307 -16.15 5.53 9.22
C ALA A 307 -17.66 5.78 9.12
N GLY A 308 -18.11 6.50 8.09
CA GLY A 308 -19.51 6.86 7.91
C GLY A 308 -20.37 5.80 7.21
N HIS A 309 -19.78 4.67 6.80
CA HIS A 309 -20.50 3.65 6.04
C HIS A 309 -21.54 2.91 6.92
N ASP A 310 -22.80 3.00 6.51
CA ASP A 310 -23.91 2.23 7.09
C ASP A 310 -24.52 1.30 6.03
N GLY A 311 -24.43 -0.02 6.23
CA GLY A 311 -24.93 -1.02 5.29
C GLY A 311 -26.45 -0.97 5.07
N ARG A 312 -27.19 -0.33 6.00
CA ARG A 312 -28.63 -0.09 5.86
C ARG A 312 -28.93 1.01 4.82
N VAL A 313 -27.98 1.93 4.62
CA VAL A 313 -28.08 3.10 3.72
C VAL A 313 -27.23 2.92 2.46
N ASP A 314 -25.93 2.66 2.61
CA ASP A 314 -24.90 2.55 1.57
C ASP A 314 -24.86 1.15 0.97
N ARG A 315 -26.02 0.67 0.49
CA ARG A 315 -26.24 -0.76 0.25
C ARG A 315 -25.36 -1.36 -0.85
N ASP A 316 -24.89 -0.56 -1.82
CA ASP A 316 -24.06 -1.03 -2.92
C ASP A 316 -22.57 -1.01 -2.58
N VAL A 317 -22.20 -0.49 -1.40
CA VAL A 317 -20.82 -0.34 -0.97
C VAL A 317 -20.36 -1.57 -0.20
N TRP A 318 -19.23 -2.13 -0.62
CA TRP A 318 -18.57 -3.24 0.06
C TRP A 318 -17.24 -2.77 0.64
N ILE A 319 -17.25 -2.43 1.93
CA ILE A 319 -16.03 -2.06 2.67
C ILE A 319 -15.09 -3.24 2.86
N THR A 320 -13.82 -3.03 2.51
CA THR A 320 -12.74 -4.02 2.61
C THR A 320 -11.47 -3.37 3.11
N THR A 321 -10.64 -4.11 3.86
CA THR A 321 -9.25 -3.71 4.15
C THR A 321 -8.25 -4.63 3.46
N CYS A 322 -7.12 -4.08 3.01
CA CYS A 322 -5.97 -4.84 2.53
C CYS A 322 -4.76 -4.60 3.45
N VAL A 323 -4.50 -5.54 4.36
CA VAL A 323 -3.50 -5.44 5.42
C VAL A 323 -2.19 -6.09 4.99
N ASN A 324 -1.14 -5.29 4.78
CA ASN A 324 0.19 -5.79 4.44
C ASN A 324 1.07 -5.95 5.69
N ASN A 325 1.12 -7.18 6.21
CA ASN A 325 1.81 -7.50 7.45
C ASN A 325 3.24 -8.01 7.23
N ARG A 326 4.18 -7.47 8.00
CA ARG A 326 5.60 -7.80 7.93
C ARG A 326 6.05 -8.61 9.15
N ALA A 327 6.85 -9.65 8.90
CA ALA A 327 7.46 -10.46 9.96
C ALA A 327 8.35 -9.68 10.92
N ASP A 328 9.07 -8.66 10.44
CA ASP A 328 10.02 -7.88 11.25
C ASP A 328 9.35 -6.75 12.07
N ARG A 329 8.02 -6.64 12.07
CA ARG A 329 7.27 -5.52 12.69
C ARG A 329 6.12 -5.98 13.59
N VAL A 330 6.41 -6.90 14.52
CA VAL A 330 5.43 -7.54 15.42
C VAL A 330 4.58 -6.54 16.21
N SER A 331 5.16 -5.45 16.73
CA SER A 331 4.41 -4.44 17.50
C SER A 331 3.27 -3.83 16.69
N ARG A 332 3.51 -3.55 15.40
CA ARG A 332 2.50 -3.02 14.48
C ARG A 332 1.41 -4.05 14.17
N SER A 333 1.76 -5.34 14.09
CA SER A 333 0.79 -6.42 13.87
C SER A 333 -0.24 -6.48 15.01
N LYS A 334 0.21 -6.34 16.27
CA LYS A 334 -0.69 -6.31 17.44
C LYS A 334 -1.61 -5.08 17.42
N VAL A 335 -1.06 -3.92 17.08
CA VAL A 335 -1.85 -2.69 16.94
C VAL A 335 -2.93 -2.88 15.86
N PHE A 336 -2.58 -3.38 14.68
CA PHE A 336 -3.57 -3.58 13.62
C PHE A 336 -4.59 -4.67 13.95
N ALA A 337 -4.19 -5.79 14.57
CA ALA A 337 -5.14 -6.78 15.09
C ALA A 337 -6.23 -6.13 15.95
N SER A 338 -5.84 -5.27 16.89
CA SER A 338 -6.79 -4.55 17.75
C SER A 338 -7.63 -3.48 17.03
N ILE A 339 -7.13 -2.92 15.92
CA ILE A 339 -7.86 -1.94 15.09
C ILE A 339 -8.93 -2.64 14.26
N LEU A 340 -8.58 -3.76 13.60
CA LEU A 340 -9.51 -4.52 12.76
C LEU A 340 -10.69 -5.03 13.57
N VAL A 341 -10.44 -5.44 14.81
CA VAL A 341 -11.47 -5.95 15.73
C VAL A 341 -12.33 -4.84 16.33
N GLY A 342 -11.73 -3.73 16.77
CA GLY A 342 -12.42 -2.76 17.62
C GLY A 342 -12.78 -1.42 16.97
N ASP A 343 -12.17 -1.06 15.84
CA ASP A 343 -12.38 0.26 15.22
C ASP A 343 -12.84 0.18 13.76
N ALA A 344 -12.36 -0.79 12.99
CA ALA A 344 -12.40 -0.77 11.54
C ALA A 344 -13.12 -1.98 10.95
N HIS A 345 -14.35 -2.21 11.38
CA HIS A 345 -15.19 -3.31 10.88
C HIS A 345 -15.39 -3.20 9.36
N ALA A 346 -15.08 -4.29 8.66
CA ALA A 346 -15.23 -4.41 7.21
C ALA A 346 -15.90 -5.74 6.85
N HIS A 347 -16.51 -5.82 5.67
CA HIS A 347 -17.08 -7.07 5.19
C HIS A 347 -16.01 -8.15 4.96
N ARG A 348 -14.80 -7.71 4.58
CA ARG A 348 -13.62 -8.56 4.41
C ARG A 348 -12.33 -7.85 4.82
N HIS A 349 -11.41 -8.61 5.40
CA HIS A 349 -10.04 -8.20 5.67
C HIS A 349 -9.07 -9.10 4.91
N PHE A 350 -8.50 -8.61 3.82
CA PHE A 350 -7.46 -9.32 3.08
C PHE A 350 -6.12 -9.14 3.78
N LEU A 351 -5.45 -10.24 4.10
CA LEU A 351 -4.17 -10.26 4.76
C LEU A 351 -3.10 -10.72 3.76
N ILE A 352 -2.09 -9.87 3.54
CA ILE A 352 -0.98 -10.11 2.60
C ILE A 352 0.36 -9.86 3.30
N GLY A 353 1.46 -10.40 2.75
CA GLY A 353 2.81 -10.18 3.27
C GLY A 353 3.46 -11.44 3.84
N THR A 354 4.33 -11.28 4.85
CA THR A 354 5.28 -12.32 5.27
C THR A 354 5.00 -12.97 6.63
N ASN A 355 4.02 -12.47 7.40
CA ASN A 355 3.67 -13.01 8.72
C ASN A 355 2.15 -13.03 8.93
N LEU A 356 1.44 -13.81 8.13
CA LEU A 356 -0.02 -13.90 8.20
C LEU A 356 -0.47 -14.68 9.44
N SER A 357 0.15 -15.83 9.72
CA SER A 357 -0.18 -16.66 10.88
C SER A 357 -0.04 -15.89 12.20
N GLY A 358 1.02 -15.06 12.34
CA GLY A 358 1.20 -14.22 13.51
C GLY A 358 0.12 -13.14 13.64
N LEU A 359 -0.25 -12.46 12.55
CA LEU A 359 -1.33 -11.47 12.57
C LEU A 359 -2.68 -12.11 12.92
N ILE A 360 -3.00 -13.26 12.31
CA ILE A 360 -4.23 -14.01 12.62
C ILE A 360 -4.26 -14.41 14.10
N GLY A 361 -3.13 -14.85 14.66
CA GLY A 361 -2.98 -15.15 16.08
C GLY A 361 -3.31 -13.94 16.96
N TYR A 362 -2.65 -12.80 16.73
CA TYR A 362 -2.93 -11.56 17.48
C TYR A 362 -4.36 -11.05 17.30
N THR A 363 -4.95 -11.26 16.13
CA THR A 363 -6.33 -10.89 15.84
C THR A 363 -7.31 -11.76 16.63
N ARG A 364 -7.03 -13.06 16.75
CA ARG A 364 -7.81 -13.96 17.61
C ARG A 364 -7.75 -13.55 19.09
N ASP A 365 -6.57 -13.21 19.57
CA ASP A 365 -6.39 -12.75 20.96
C ASP A 365 -7.16 -11.44 21.20
N ALA A 366 -7.00 -10.45 20.32
CA ALA A 366 -7.71 -9.17 20.40
C ALA A 366 -9.24 -9.33 20.29
N LEU A 367 -9.70 -10.27 19.45
CA LEU A 367 -11.12 -10.59 19.29
C LEU A 367 -11.70 -11.25 20.55
N ALA A 368 -10.96 -12.15 21.19
CA ALA A 368 -11.39 -12.75 22.46
C ALA A 368 -11.54 -11.68 23.55
N ASP A 369 -10.57 -10.78 23.68
CA ASP A 369 -10.62 -9.65 24.63
C ASP A 369 -11.80 -8.71 24.35
N HIS A 370 -12.05 -8.39 23.06
CA HIS A 370 -13.16 -7.54 22.66
C HIS A 370 -14.52 -8.18 22.95
N LEU A 371 -14.71 -9.45 22.57
CA LEU A 371 -15.97 -10.16 22.75
C LEU A 371 -16.29 -10.49 24.22
N ALA A 372 -15.30 -10.50 25.11
CA ALA A 372 -15.54 -10.66 26.56
C ALA A 372 -16.42 -9.53 27.14
N ALA A 373 -16.40 -8.35 26.53
CA ALA A 373 -17.24 -7.21 26.91
C ALA A 373 -18.59 -7.16 26.18
N VAL A 374 -18.85 -8.08 25.23
CA VAL A 374 -20.07 -8.11 24.42
C VAL A 374 -21.14 -8.97 25.10
N TYR A 375 -22.37 -8.47 25.15
CA TYR A 375 -23.52 -9.15 25.73
C TYR A 375 -24.74 -8.99 24.82
N ALA A 376 -25.40 -10.10 24.48
CA ALA A 376 -26.74 -10.06 23.92
C ALA A 376 -27.78 -9.74 25.00
N VAL A 377 -27.54 -10.24 26.23
CA VAL A 377 -28.30 -9.92 27.45
C VAL A 377 -27.35 -9.37 28.52
N PRO A 378 -27.27 -8.04 28.67
CA PRO A 378 -26.50 -7.38 29.72
C PRO A 378 -26.98 -7.77 31.13
N PRO A 379 -26.12 -7.60 32.15
CA PRO A 379 -26.46 -7.91 33.54
C PRO A 379 -27.75 -7.23 34.04
N ASP A 380 -28.02 -5.99 33.62
CA ASP A 380 -29.20 -5.23 34.03
C ASP A 380 -30.50 -5.80 33.46
N ASP A 381 -30.47 -6.25 32.19
CA ASP A 381 -31.62 -6.90 31.55
C ASP A 381 -31.84 -8.31 32.13
N ALA A 382 -30.76 -9.03 32.44
CA ALA A 382 -30.81 -10.33 33.08
C ALA A 382 -31.51 -10.31 34.45
N ALA A 383 -31.50 -9.16 35.14
CA ALA A 383 -32.16 -8.98 36.44
C ALA A 383 -33.69 -8.81 36.34
N ARG A 384 -34.24 -8.42 35.17
CA ARG A 384 -35.69 -8.25 34.97
C ARG A 384 -36.42 -9.58 34.84
N ALA A 385 -35.77 -10.58 34.24
CA ALA A 385 -36.25 -11.97 34.11
C ALA A 385 -37.69 -12.10 33.59
N ASP A 386 -38.08 -11.27 32.62
CA ASP A 386 -39.41 -11.27 32.01
C ASP A 386 -39.35 -11.51 30.49
N ALA A 387 -40.54 -11.52 29.86
CA ALA A 387 -40.68 -11.82 28.44
C ALA A 387 -40.01 -10.79 27.51
N THR A 388 -39.73 -9.58 28.01
CA THR A 388 -39.11 -8.51 27.22
C THR A 388 -37.61 -8.75 27.01
N VAL A 389 -36.98 -9.59 27.83
CA VAL A 389 -35.55 -9.92 27.75
C VAL A 389 -35.21 -10.61 26.43
N ALA A 390 -36.05 -11.53 25.96
CA ALA A 390 -35.83 -12.26 24.72
C ALA A 390 -35.93 -11.34 23.49
N GLU A 391 -36.91 -10.43 23.48
CA GLU A 391 -37.08 -9.45 22.40
C GLU A 391 -35.91 -8.45 22.38
N ALA A 392 -35.52 -7.91 23.53
CA ALA A 392 -34.37 -7.01 23.63
C ALA A 392 -33.05 -7.69 23.21
N ALA A 393 -32.88 -8.98 23.53
CA ALA A 393 -31.73 -9.76 23.12
C ALA A 393 -31.67 -9.96 21.60
N ASP A 394 -32.81 -10.21 20.96
CA ASP A 394 -32.90 -10.37 19.51
C ASP A 394 -32.57 -9.05 18.78
N VAL A 395 -33.13 -7.92 19.24
CA VAL A 395 -32.81 -6.59 18.71
C VAL A 395 -31.32 -6.30 18.82
N ARG A 396 -30.74 -6.52 20.02
CA ARG A 396 -29.32 -6.29 20.26
C ARG A 396 -28.44 -7.23 19.42
N LEU A 397 -28.86 -8.49 19.22
CA LEU A 397 -28.16 -9.42 18.34
C LEU A 397 -28.13 -8.88 16.90
N VAL A 398 -29.24 -8.35 16.38
CA VAL A 398 -29.28 -7.76 15.03
C VAL A 398 -28.32 -6.57 14.90
N ASP A 399 -28.23 -5.71 15.92
CA ASP A 399 -27.26 -4.61 15.91
C ASP A 399 -25.81 -5.11 15.98
N LEU A 400 -25.51 -6.11 16.81
CA LEU A 400 -24.19 -6.75 16.87
C LEU A 400 -23.78 -7.40 15.54
N LEU A 401 -24.73 -8.05 14.85
CA LEU A 401 -24.49 -8.63 13.52
C LEU A 401 -24.17 -7.54 12.50
N HIS A 402 -24.94 -6.44 12.53
CA HIS A 402 -24.74 -5.30 11.63
C HIS A 402 -23.38 -4.62 11.84
N ASP A 403 -22.98 -4.39 13.09
CA ASP A 403 -21.66 -3.82 13.43
C ASP A 403 -20.52 -4.69 12.88
N MET A 404 -20.71 -6.01 12.90
CA MET A 404 -19.78 -7.00 12.35
C MET A 404 -19.92 -7.21 10.83
N LYS A 405 -20.69 -6.36 10.14
CA LYS A 405 -20.95 -6.42 8.69
C LYS A 405 -21.59 -7.73 8.22
N VAL A 406 -22.36 -8.38 9.11
CA VAL A 406 -23.25 -9.50 8.78
C VAL A 406 -24.63 -8.93 8.47
N GLU A 407 -24.85 -8.60 7.20
CA GLU A 407 -26.00 -7.79 6.75
C GLU A 407 -27.21 -8.61 6.28
N VAL A 408 -27.13 -9.95 6.31
CA VAL A 408 -28.24 -10.84 5.93
C VAL A 408 -28.87 -11.39 7.19
N VAL A 409 -30.04 -10.85 7.54
CA VAL A 409 -30.78 -11.22 8.76
C VAL A 409 -32.16 -11.80 8.40
N GLU A 410 -32.76 -11.32 7.32
CA GLU A 410 -34.06 -11.76 6.80
C GLU A 410 -33.98 -12.21 5.33
N ALA A 411 -35.03 -12.89 4.84
CA ALA A 411 -35.10 -13.35 3.45
C ALA A 411 -35.13 -12.19 2.46
N GLU A 412 -35.76 -11.08 2.84
CA GLU A 412 -35.82 -9.85 2.07
C GLU A 412 -34.42 -9.25 1.86
N ASP A 413 -33.48 -9.46 2.78
CA ASP A 413 -32.10 -8.99 2.62
C ASP A 413 -31.37 -9.78 1.52
N VAL A 414 -31.63 -11.08 1.40
CA VAL A 414 -31.08 -11.92 0.32
C VAL A 414 -31.62 -11.47 -1.03
N ALA A 415 -32.94 -11.30 -1.13
CA ALA A 415 -33.59 -10.85 -2.37
C ALA A 415 -33.06 -9.48 -2.80
N ARG A 416 -32.98 -8.54 -1.86
CA ARG A 416 -32.46 -7.20 -2.11
C ARG A 416 -30.99 -7.22 -2.55
N LYS A 417 -30.13 -7.96 -1.85
CA LYS A 417 -28.71 -8.08 -2.24
C LYS A 417 -28.55 -8.74 -3.61
N PHE A 418 -29.38 -9.73 -3.93
CA PHE A 418 -29.37 -10.35 -5.25
C PHE A 418 -29.76 -9.37 -6.36
N GLU A 419 -30.87 -8.65 -6.19
CA GLU A 419 -31.31 -7.60 -7.11
C GLU A 419 -30.23 -6.53 -7.35
N MET A 420 -29.51 -6.16 -6.29
CA MET A 420 -28.39 -5.22 -6.36
C MET A 420 -27.20 -5.77 -7.13
N MET A 421 -26.85 -7.05 -6.95
CA MET A 421 -25.82 -7.69 -7.78
C MET A 421 -26.22 -7.64 -9.25
N LEU A 422 -27.48 -7.95 -9.58
CA LEU A 422 -27.97 -7.95 -10.97
C LEU A 422 -27.94 -6.55 -11.58
N THR A 423 -28.38 -5.55 -10.83
CA THR A 423 -28.33 -4.14 -11.25
C THR A 423 -26.89 -3.70 -11.51
N GLY A 424 -25.98 -4.00 -10.59
CA GLY A 424 -24.59 -3.56 -10.68
C GLY A 424 -23.77 -4.25 -11.78
N ILE A 425 -24.13 -5.48 -12.18
CA ILE A 425 -23.52 -6.15 -13.34
C ILE A 425 -24.19 -5.78 -14.68
N GLY A 426 -25.19 -4.90 -14.67
CA GLY A 426 -25.82 -4.35 -15.87
C GLY A 426 -26.96 -5.18 -16.47
N VAL A 427 -27.63 -6.03 -15.67
CA VAL A 427 -28.84 -6.75 -16.13
C VAL A 427 -29.99 -5.74 -16.29
N ALA A 428 -30.76 -5.87 -17.39
CA ALA A 428 -31.89 -4.99 -17.66
C ALA A 428 -33.02 -5.16 -16.60
N PRO A 429 -33.73 -4.09 -16.19
CA PRO A 429 -34.71 -4.14 -15.10
C PRO A 429 -35.83 -5.18 -15.28
N ASP A 430 -36.30 -5.40 -16.51
CA ASP A 430 -37.29 -6.43 -16.85
C ASP A 430 -36.76 -7.85 -16.66
N ALA A 431 -35.50 -8.09 -17.05
CA ALA A 431 -34.82 -9.35 -16.82
C ALA A 431 -34.52 -9.59 -15.32
N ILE A 432 -34.22 -8.54 -14.55
CA ILE A 432 -34.00 -8.64 -13.09
C ILE A 432 -35.22 -9.23 -12.40
N GLN A 433 -36.41 -8.72 -12.71
CA GLN A 433 -37.65 -9.22 -12.11
C GLN A 433 -37.86 -10.70 -12.44
N ALA A 434 -37.77 -11.07 -13.72
CA ALA A 434 -37.98 -12.45 -14.16
C ALA A 434 -36.94 -13.44 -13.58
N ILE A 435 -35.68 -13.02 -13.46
CA ILE A 435 -34.61 -13.83 -12.86
C ILE A 435 -34.83 -13.98 -11.35
N SER A 436 -35.20 -12.90 -10.65
CA SER A 436 -35.46 -12.92 -9.20
C SER A 436 -36.66 -13.80 -8.84
N GLU A 437 -37.74 -13.72 -9.62
CA GLU A 437 -38.91 -14.59 -9.46
C GLU A 437 -38.54 -16.06 -9.70
N SER A 438 -37.78 -16.34 -10.76
CA SER A 438 -37.35 -17.70 -11.09
C SER A 438 -36.37 -18.29 -10.09
N ALA A 439 -35.50 -17.47 -9.48
CA ALA A 439 -34.57 -17.94 -8.46
C ALA A 439 -35.31 -18.45 -7.21
N GLY A 440 -36.56 -18.02 -6.98
CA GLY A 440 -37.39 -18.52 -5.91
C GLY A 440 -36.77 -18.27 -4.53
N ILE A 441 -36.19 -17.09 -4.31
CA ILE A 441 -35.44 -16.75 -3.10
C ILE A 441 -36.25 -16.99 -1.81
N PRO A 442 -37.53 -16.59 -1.71
CA PRO A 442 -38.34 -16.91 -0.52
C PRO A 442 -38.42 -18.42 -0.25
N GLN A 443 -38.65 -19.23 -1.30
CA GLN A 443 -38.74 -20.68 -1.17
C GLN A 443 -37.39 -21.32 -0.80
N LEU A 444 -36.28 -20.76 -1.30
CA LEU A 444 -34.93 -21.20 -0.97
C LEU A 444 -34.49 -20.80 0.43
N ALA A 445 -34.95 -19.64 0.92
CA ALA A 445 -34.67 -19.15 2.26
C ALA A 445 -35.36 -20.01 3.33
N ASP A 446 -36.54 -20.55 3.02
CA ASP A 446 -37.33 -21.39 3.93
C ASP A 446 -36.92 -22.88 3.90
N ASP A 447 -36.07 -23.28 2.96
CA ASP A 447 -35.52 -24.63 2.90
C ASP A 447 -34.39 -24.81 3.94
N ALA A 448 -34.70 -25.50 5.04
CA ALA A 448 -33.96 -25.48 6.32
C ALA A 448 -32.66 -26.32 6.37
N THR A 449 -32.01 -26.62 5.23
CA THR A 449 -30.89 -27.59 5.19
C THR A 449 -29.54 -27.02 4.74
N TRP A 450 -29.38 -25.70 4.76
CA TRP A 450 -28.08 -25.06 4.55
C TRP A 450 -27.19 -25.25 5.79
N ASN A 451 -26.34 -26.27 5.77
CA ASN A 451 -25.47 -26.64 6.90
C ASN A 451 -24.24 -25.70 7.00
N ASP A 452 -23.88 -25.30 8.23
CA ASP A 452 -22.83 -24.29 8.51
C ASP A 452 -21.39 -24.84 8.33
N ALA A 453 -21.22 -26.14 8.07
CA ALA A 453 -19.93 -26.85 8.10
C ALA A 453 -19.12 -26.83 6.78
N GLU A 454 -19.70 -26.44 5.64
CA GLU A 454 -19.05 -26.52 4.32
C GLU A 454 -19.12 -25.16 3.60
N ILE A 455 -18.21 -24.25 3.98
CA ILE A 455 -18.19 -22.87 3.49
C ILE A 455 -17.56 -22.74 2.09
N GLU A 456 -16.81 -23.72 1.60
CA GLU A 456 -16.04 -23.56 0.36
C GLU A 456 -16.60 -24.23 -0.89
N VAL A 457 -17.35 -25.32 -0.80
CA VAL A 457 -17.99 -25.93 -1.98
C VAL A 457 -19.21 -26.66 -1.48
N VAL A 458 -20.37 -26.45 -2.11
CA VAL A 458 -21.44 -27.44 -2.03
C VAL A 458 -20.92 -28.67 -2.76
N LYS A 459 -20.21 -29.54 -2.06
CA LYS A 459 -20.16 -30.95 -2.45
C LYS A 459 -21.15 -31.64 -1.54
N PRO A 460 -22.32 -32.03 -2.05
CA PRO A 460 -23.31 -32.68 -1.21
C PRO A 460 -22.68 -33.94 -0.61
N ALA A 461 -22.85 -34.14 0.70
CA ALA A 461 -22.33 -35.30 1.42
C ALA A 461 -22.83 -36.63 0.82
N ASN A 462 -23.96 -36.60 0.08
CA ASN A 462 -24.51 -37.68 -0.73
C ASN A 462 -25.10 -37.04 -1.98
N GLY A 463 -24.69 -37.46 -3.19
CA GLY A 463 -25.02 -36.82 -4.49
C GLY A 463 -26.50 -36.77 -4.91
N GLU A 464 -27.37 -36.18 -4.09
CA GLU A 464 -28.74 -35.83 -4.45
C GLU A 464 -28.82 -34.35 -4.84
N ASP A 465 -29.34 -34.09 -6.05
CA ASP A 465 -29.70 -32.76 -6.54
C ASP A 465 -30.77 -32.16 -5.63
N THR A 466 -30.35 -31.25 -4.74
CA THR A 466 -31.29 -30.46 -3.95
C THR A 466 -32.05 -29.47 -4.84
N ARG A 467 -33.28 -29.15 -4.48
CA ARG A 467 -34.08 -28.08 -5.12
C ARG A 467 -33.29 -26.77 -5.23
N ALA A 468 -32.44 -26.49 -4.26
CA ALA A 468 -31.52 -25.35 -4.25
C ALA A 468 -30.46 -25.42 -5.37
N ALA A 469 -29.80 -26.56 -5.57
CA ALA A 469 -28.81 -26.72 -6.63
C ALA A 469 -29.43 -26.54 -8.02
N ALA A 470 -30.63 -27.09 -8.24
CA ALA A 470 -31.37 -26.92 -9.49
C ALA A 470 -31.76 -25.45 -9.74
N SER A 471 -32.28 -24.75 -8.73
CA SER A 471 -32.64 -23.32 -8.85
C SER A 471 -31.43 -22.43 -9.11
N LEU A 472 -30.30 -22.68 -8.43
CA LEU A 472 -29.06 -21.94 -8.65
C LEU A 472 -28.51 -22.18 -10.08
N ALA A 473 -28.59 -23.42 -10.59
CA ALA A 473 -28.18 -23.73 -11.95
C ALA A 473 -29.07 -23.07 -13.01
N GLU A 474 -30.40 -23.07 -12.82
CA GLU A 474 -31.33 -22.36 -13.69
C GLU A 474 -31.07 -20.84 -13.67
N THR A 475 -30.86 -20.27 -12.48
CA THR A 475 -30.52 -18.84 -12.31
C THR A 475 -29.27 -18.48 -13.11
N ARG A 476 -28.22 -19.32 -13.06
CA ARG A 476 -26.99 -19.12 -13.86
C ARG A 476 -27.30 -19.10 -15.36
N GLN A 477 -28.08 -20.07 -15.85
CA GLN A 477 -28.44 -20.13 -17.27
C GLN A 477 -29.21 -18.88 -17.72
N ARG A 478 -30.13 -18.38 -16.90
CA ARG A 478 -30.89 -17.16 -17.19
C ARG A 478 -30.02 -15.91 -17.20
N LEU A 479 -29.02 -15.82 -16.31
CA LEU A 479 -28.05 -14.72 -16.34
C LEU A 479 -27.24 -14.71 -17.64
N VAL A 480 -26.76 -15.87 -18.08
CA VAL A 480 -26.04 -16.01 -19.35
C VAL A 480 -26.94 -15.65 -20.53
N ALA A 481 -28.20 -16.08 -20.51
CA ALA A 481 -29.19 -15.70 -21.52
C ALA A 481 -29.50 -14.20 -21.53
N ALA A 482 -29.36 -13.52 -20.38
CA ALA A 482 -29.48 -12.07 -20.25
C ALA A 482 -28.21 -11.30 -20.65
N GLY A 483 -27.19 -11.97 -21.21
CA GLY A 483 -25.97 -11.33 -21.70
C GLY A 483 -24.86 -11.16 -20.64
N VAL A 484 -25.03 -11.72 -19.44
CA VAL A 484 -23.98 -11.74 -18.42
C VAL A 484 -22.92 -12.76 -18.81
N GLY A 485 -21.63 -12.37 -18.76
CA GLY A 485 -20.53 -13.29 -19.03
C GLY A 485 -20.53 -14.51 -18.09
N GLU A 486 -20.19 -15.69 -18.61
CA GLU A 486 -20.25 -16.98 -17.91
C GLU A 486 -19.58 -16.97 -16.53
N GLU A 487 -18.40 -16.34 -16.44
CA GLU A 487 -17.62 -16.23 -15.20
C GLU A 487 -18.34 -15.38 -14.14
N ILE A 488 -18.96 -14.27 -14.56
CA ILE A 488 -19.70 -13.36 -13.66
C ILE A 488 -21.02 -13.99 -13.25
N ALA A 489 -21.72 -14.68 -14.17
CA ALA A 489 -22.95 -15.40 -13.88
C ALA A 489 -22.73 -16.50 -12.84
N ALA A 490 -21.67 -17.30 -12.99
CA ALA A 490 -21.30 -18.34 -12.03
C ALA A 490 -20.97 -17.76 -10.64
N ASP A 491 -20.22 -16.67 -10.60
CA ASP A 491 -19.82 -16.00 -9.35
C ASP A 491 -21.02 -15.35 -8.64
N THR A 492 -21.95 -14.77 -9.39
CA THR A 492 -23.20 -14.18 -8.88
C THR A 492 -24.05 -15.22 -8.16
N VAL A 493 -24.23 -16.39 -8.77
CA VAL A 493 -24.97 -17.52 -8.18
C VAL A 493 -24.25 -18.10 -6.96
N ALA A 494 -22.92 -18.18 -6.99
CA ALA A 494 -22.13 -18.59 -5.83
C ALA A 494 -22.33 -17.66 -4.63
N TRP A 495 -22.42 -16.34 -4.87
CA TRP A 495 -22.74 -15.34 -3.85
C TRP A 495 -24.17 -15.44 -3.34
N LEU A 496 -25.16 -15.67 -4.20
CA LEU A 496 -26.53 -15.94 -3.77
C LEU A 496 -26.58 -17.13 -2.80
N GLY A 497 -25.87 -18.22 -3.11
CA GLY A 497 -25.72 -19.36 -2.22
C GLY A 497 -25.06 -19.01 -0.88
N ARG A 498 -24.05 -18.12 -0.88
CA ARG A 498 -23.42 -17.63 0.37
C ARG A 498 -24.43 -16.86 1.23
N TYR A 499 -25.23 -15.96 0.65
CA TYR A 499 -26.24 -15.22 1.40
C TYR A 499 -27.32 -16.12 2.00
N LEU A 500 -27.80 -17.12 1.26
CA LEU A 500 -28.75 -18.12 1.78
C LEU A 500 -28.18 -18.91 2.97
N ARG A 501 -26.89 -19.30 2.92
CA ARG A 501 -26.22 -19.95 4.05
C ARG A 501 -26.07 -19.02 5.25
N THR A 502 -25.68 -17.77 5.04
CA THR A 502 -25.61 -16.77 6.12
C THR A 502 -26.96 -16.59 6.79
N LEU A 503 -28.04 -16.46 6.00
CA LEU A 503 -29.41 -16.37 6.52
C LEU A 503 -29.77 -17.57 7.39
N SER A 504 -29.49 -18.79 6.93
CA SER A 504 -29.74 -20.03 7.69
C SER A 504 -29.03 -20.03 9.05
N SER A 505 -27.74 -19.67 9.06
CA SER A 505 -26.95 -19.60 10.30
C SER A 505 -27.47 -18.52 11.26
N VAL A 506 -27.90 -17.36 10.76
CA VAL A 506 -28.51 -16.28 11.56
C VAL A 506 -29.88 -16.68 12.10
N ARG A 507 -30.76 -17.27 11.27
CA ARG A 507 -32.07 -17.80 11.70
C ARG A 507 -31.92 -18.84 12.81
N THR A 508 -30.95 -19.75 12.66
CA THR A 508 -30.62 -20.76 13.68
C THR A 508 -30.19 -20.12 15.00
N LEU A 509 -29.34 -19.10 14.95
CA LEU A 509 -28.92 -18.37 16.15
C LEU A 509 -30.08 -17.63 16.82
N ARG A 510 -30.91 -16.92 16.04
CA ARG A 510 -32.06 -16.18 16.56
C ARG A 510 -33.11 -17.09 17.19
N ALA A 511 -33.38 -18.24 16.55
CA ALA A 511 -34.23 -19.29 17.13
C ALA A 511 -33.64 -19.79 18.46
N TYR A 512 -32.34 -20.10 18.50
CA TYR A 512 -31.67 -20.51 19.73
C TYR A 512 -31.78 -19.47 20.86
N VAL A 513 -31.58 -18.18 20.55
CA VAL A 513 -31.72 -17.08 21.52
C VAL A 513 -33.15 -17.04 22.08
N ARG A 514 -34.15 -17.08 21.21
CA ARG A 514 -35.56 -17.02 21.59
C ARG A 514 -35.99 -18.23 22.42
N ASP A 515 -35.62 -19.43 21.98
CA ASP A 515 -36.01 -20.69 22.61
C ASP A 515 -35.31 -20.90 23.96
N THR A 516 -34.05 -20.47 24.08
CA THR A 516 -33.27 -20.62 25.32
C THR A 516 -33.69 -19.60 26.38
N LEU A 517 -34.01 -18.36 26.00
CA LEU A 517 -34.45 -17.34 26.96
C LEU A 517 -35.91 -17.56 27.41
N GLY A 518 -36.79 -17.97 26.51
CA GLY A 518 -38.20 -18.19 26.82
C GLY A 518 -38.89 -16.96 27.41
N VAL A 519 -39.86 -17.19 28.30
CA VAL A 519 -40.70 -16.13 28.91
C VAL A 519 -40.10 -15.54 30.20
N SER A 520 -39.26 -16.30 30.90
CA SER A 520 -38.64 -15.91 32.18
C SER A 520 -37.25 -16.55 32.29
N PRO A 521 -36.23 -15.96 31.65
CA PRO A 521 -34.92 -16.57 31.56
C PRO A 521 -34.21 -16.66 32.91
N GLY A 522 -33.72 -17.85 33.26
CA GLY A 522 -32.81 -18.04 34.39
C GLY A 522 -31.37 -17.61 34.07
N ARG A 523 -30.56 -17.37 35.09
CA ARG A 523 -29.15 -16.95 34.94
C ARG A 523 -28.32 -17.88 34.03
N ALA A 524 -28.56 -19.19 34.09
CA ALA A 524 -27.85 -20.16 33.25
C ALA A 524 -28.21 -20.03 31.76
N ALA A 525 -29.48 -19.76 31.44
CA ALA A 525 -29.94 -19.55 30.06
C ALA A 525 -29.33 -18.26 29.47
N VAL A 526 -29.27 -17.19 30.28
CA VAL A 526 -28.61 -15.94 29.90
C VAL A 526 -27.12 -16.14 29.58
N GLU A 527 -26.40 -16.89 30.41
CA GLU A 527 -24.98 -17.18 30.18
C GLU A 527 -24.78 -17.99 28.90
N GLN A 528 -25.58 -19.04 28.69
CA GLN A 528 -25.53 -19.87 27.48
C GLN A 528 -25.77 -19.06 26.21
N VAL A 529 -26.74 -18.14 26.24
CA VAL A 529 -27.03 -17.25 25.11
C VAL A 529 -25.87 -16.29 24.84
N ASN A 530 -25.33 -15.63 25.88
CA ASN A 530 -24.19 -14.73 25.70
C ASN A 530 -22.96 -15.48 25.17
N GLU A 531 -22.67 -16.68 25.66
CA GLU A 531 -21.59 -17.53 25.16
C GLU A 531 -21.80 -17.93 23.69
N ARG A 532 -23.02 -18.37 23.35
CA ARG A 532 -23.37 -18.77 21.97
C ARG A 532 -23.28 -17.61 20.99
N VAL A 533 -23.71 -16.42 21.38
CA VAL A 533 -23.61 -15.21 20.56
C VAL A 533 -22.14 -14.82 20.37
N ARG A 534 -21.33 -14.81 21.43
CA ARG A 534 -19.88 -14.54 21.31
C ARG A 534 -19.18 -15.54 20.40
N ASP A 535 -19.48 -16.84 20.51
CA ASP A 535 -18.95 -17.87 19.61
C ASP A 535 -19.33 -17.60 18.15
N PHE A 536 -20.61 -17.26 17.90
CA PHE A 536 -21.07 -16.93 16.56
C PHE A 536 -20.34 -15.70 15.98
N LEU A 537 -20.27 -14.60 16.73
CA LEU A 537 -19.58 -13.37 16.31
C LEU A 537 -18.10 -13.61 16.09
N SER A 538 -17.46 -14.44 16.93
CA SER A 538 -16.07 -14.85 16.77
C SER A 538 -15.86 -15.58 15.44
N ARG A 539 -16.69 -16.60 15.15
CA ARG A 539 -16.63 -17.35 13.90
C ARG A 539 -16.93 -16.46 12.69
N ALA A 540 -17.90 -15.55 12.79
CA ALA A 540 -18.24 -14.61 11.73
C ALA A 540 -17.06 -13.67 11.41
N PHE A 541 -16.44 -13.09 12.44
CA PHE A 541 -15.25 -12.26 12.27
C PHE A 541 -14.09 -13.03 11.64
N MET A 542 -13.79 -14.22 12.16
CA MET A 542 -12.67 -15.02 11.64
C MET A 542 -12.89 -15.43 10.18
N ARG A 543 -14.14 -15.63 9.74
CA ARG A 543 -14.49 -15.84 8.32
C ARG A 543 -14.30 -14.58 7.47
N SER A 544 -14.40 -13.38 8.05
CA SER A 544 -14.14 -12.13 7.31
C SER A 544 -12.65 -11.96 6.93
N LEU A 545 -11.75 -12.63 7.66
CA LEU A 545 -10.31 -12.64 7.35
C LEU A 545 -10.03 -13.55 6.14
N HIS A 546 -9.40 -13.00 5.10
CA HIS A 546 -8.95 -13.75 3.93
C HIS A 546 -7.43 -13.64 3.79
N ALA A 547 -6.71 -14.70 4.14
CA ALA A 547 -5.26 -14.73 4.01
C ALA A 547 -4.85 -15.15 2.59
N ILE A 548 -4.09 -14.31 1.90
CA ILE A 548 -3.47 -14.68 0.63
C ILE A 548 -2.11 -15.28 0.97
N ASP A 549 -2.08 -16.60 1.22
CA ASP A 549 -0.91 -17.38 1.70
C ASP A 549 0.18 -17.56 0.63
N ASN A 550 0.58 -16.45 0.00
CA ASN A 550 1.71 -16.36 -0.90
C ASN A 550 2.41 -15.00 -0.69
N ALA A 551 3.54 -15.01 -0.01
CA ALA A 551 4.35 -13.81 0.25
C ALA A 551 4.88 -13.12 -1.03
N HIS A 552 4.79 -13.81 -2.17
CA HIS A 552 5.19 -13.34 -3.49
C HIS A 552 4.01 -13.17 -4.45
N ALA A 553 2.77 -13.14 -3.94
CA ALA A 553 1.61 -12.82 -4.76
C ALA A 553 1.85 -11.52 -5.53
N THR A 554 1.50 -11.50 -6.81
CA THR A 554 1.59 -10.28 -7.61
C THR A 554 0.44 -9.34 -7.24
N GLY A 555 0.58 -8.06 -7.56
CA GLY A 555 -0.49 -7.08 -7.37
C GLY A 555 -1.76 -7.46 -8.13
N ASP A 556 -1.62 -8.04 -9.33
CA ASP A 556 -2.76 -8.50 -10.13
C ASP A 556 -3.48 -9.70 -9.48
N GLN A 557 -2.73 -10.64 -8.89
CA GLN A 557 -3.30 -11.73 -8.10
C GLN A 557 -4.05 -11.22 -6.87
N ILE A 558 -3.52 -10.20 -6.16
CA ILE A 558 -4.23 -9.60 -5.03
C ILE A 558 -5.52 -8.91 -5.46
N VAL A 559 -5.49 -8.12 -6.56
CA VAL A 559 -6.70 -7.51 -7.12
C VAL A 559 -7.73 -8.59 -7.50
N HIS A 560 -7.27 -9.69 -8.10
CA HIS A 560 -8.13 -10.82 -8.45
C HIS A 560 -8.75 -11.50 -7.23
N GLU A 561 -7.97 -11.80 -6.20
CA GLU A 561 -8.45 -12.37 -4.94
C GLU A 561 -9.48 -11.47 -4.25
N ILE A 562 -9.24 -10.16 -4.23
CA ILE A 562 -10.18 -9.17 -3.68
C ILE A 562 -11.50 -9.20 -4.45
N ALA A 563 -11.44 -9.17 -5.79
CA ALA A 563 -12.64 -9.21 -6.62
C ALA A 563 -13.42 -10.52 -6.40
N ARG A 564 -12.76 -11.68 -6.46
CA ARG A 564 -13.41 -13.00 -6.29
C ARG A 564 -14.06 -13.19 -4.92
N ASN A 565 -13.51 -12.56 -3.88
CA ASN A 565 -14.05 -12.63 -2.52
C ASN A 565 -14.98 -11.47 -2.16
N THR A 566 -15.54 -10.79 -3.16
CA THR A 566 -16.53 -9.71 -3.03
C THR A 566 -17.73 -9.99 -3.95
N PRO A 567 -19.00 -9.70 -3.61
CA PRO A 567 -20.13 -9.90 -4.52
C PRO A 567 -20.02 -9.10 -5.83
N PRO A 568 -20.36 -9.67 -7.00
CA PRO A 568 -20.53 -8.92 -8.25
C PRO A 568 -21.53 -7.76 -8.10
N GLY A 569 -21.40 -6.74 -8.94
CA GLY A 569 -22.26 -5.56 -8.97
C GLY A 569 -22.01 -4.52 -7.86
N HIS A 570 -21.22 -4.86 -6.85
CA HIS A 570 -20.94 -3.96 -5.74
C HIS A 570 -19.81 -2.97 -6.04
N TRP A 571 -19.85 -1.83 -5.35
CA TRP A 571 -18.75 -0.87 -5.23
C TRP A 571 -17.87 -1.21 -4.04
N VAL A 572 -16.73 -1.82 -4.35
CA VAL A 572 -15.75 -2.29 -3.38
C VAL A 572 -14.82 -1.16 -3.01
N ARG A 573 -14.91 -0.69 -1.77
CA ARG A 573 -13.99 0.33 -1.24
C ARG A 573 -12.93 -0.34 -0.39
N ILE A 574 -11.68 -0.20 -0.81
CA ILE A 574 -10.54 -0.92 -0.25
C ILE A 574 -9.65 0.08 0.50
N MET A 575 -9.54 -0.07 1.81
CA MET A 575 -8.57 0.66 2.63
C MET A 575 -7.26 -0.13 2.70
N GLY A 576 -6.17 0.46 2.22
CA GLY A 576 -4.82 -0.05 2.42
C GLY A 576 -4.36 0.11 3.87
N CYS A 577 -3.91 -0.97 4.50
CA CYS A 577 -3.57 -1.00 5.92
C CYS A 577 -2.15 -1.50 6.14
N GLN A 578 -1.35 -0.77 6.93
CA GLN A 578 0.00 -1.14 7.37
C GLN A 578 1.02 -1.33 6.22
N ASN A 579 2.27 -0.87 6.41
CA ASN A 579 3.46 -1.06 5.55
C ASN A 579 3.28 -1.15 4.01
N ILE A 580 3.98 -0.33 3.23
CA ILE A 580 4.06 -0.52 1.76
C ILE A 580 5.41 -1.16 1.39
N LYS A 581 5.49 -2.50 1.45
CA LYS A 581 6.69 -3.28 1.04
C LYS A 581 6.31 -4.63 0.44
N GLY A 582 7.21 -5.21 -0.35
CA GLY A 582 7.03 -6.55 -0.94
C GLY A 582 5.77 -6.60 -1.81
N THR A 583 4.94 -7.63 -1.58
CA THR A 583 3.67 -7.84 -2.31
C THR A 583 2.71 -6.64 -2.19
N GLY A 584 2.59 -6.00 -1.02
CA GLY A 584 1.72 -4.83 -0.87
C GLY A 584 2.18 -3.61 -1.68
N LEU A 585 3.48 -3.48 -1.97
CA LEU A 585 3.97 -2.43 -2.86
C LEU A 585 3.64 -2.75 -4.34
N ASP A 586 3.72 -4.02 -4.74
CA ASP A 586 3.33 -4.44 -6.08
C ASP A 586 1.83 -4.23 -6.34
N PHE A 587 0.99 -4.52 -5.34
CA PHE A 587 -0.44 -4.17 -5.33
C PHE A 587 -0.68 -2.67 -5.55
N VAL A 588 0.01 -1.80 -4.80
CA VAL A 588 -0.09 -0.34 -4.97
C VAL A 588 0.35 0.10 -6.37
N TYR A 589 1.39 -0.51 -6.94
CA TYR A 589 1.82 -0.19 -8.31
C TYR A 589 0.75 -0.49 -9.37
N ARG A 590 -0.16 -1.45 -9.16
CA ARG A 590 -1.28 -1.69 -10.08
C ARG A 590 -2.23 -0.49 -10.14
N TRP A 591 -2.51 0.13 -8.99
CA TRP A 591 -3.37 1.31 -8.90
C TRP A 591 -2.70 2.57 -9.46
N ILE A 592 -1.41 2.76 -9.18
CA ILE A 592 -0.63 3.85 -9.79
C ILE A 592 -0.58 3.72 -11.31
N SER A 593 -0.37 2.50 -11.81
CA SER A 593 -0.40 2.23 -13.24
C SER A 593 -1.77 2.51 -13.84
N TYR A 594 -2.84 2.04 -13.19
CA TYR A 594 -4.22 2.25 -13.62
C TYR A 594 -4.57 3.74 -13.73
N ASP A 595 -4.23 4.53 -12.72
CA ASP A 595 -4.43 5.99 -12.71
C ASP A 595 -3.69 6.68 -13.87
N LYS A 596 -2.43 6.29 -14.10
CA LYS A 596 -1.64 6.78 -15.23
C LYS A 596 -2.22 6.39 -16.59
N VAL A 597 -2.79 5.19 -16.71
CA VAL A 597 -3.49 4.74 -17.92
C VAL A 597 -4.69 5.64 -18.19
N LEU A 598 -5.48 5.98 -17.17
CA LEU A 598 -6.63 6.87 -17.33
C LEU A 598 -6.23 8.31 -17.69
N GLU A 599 -5.17 8.84 -17.06
CA GLU A 599 -4.61 10.15 -17.40
C GLU A 599 -4.21 10.20 -18.89
N ARG A 600 -3.49 9.18 -19.37
CA ARG A 600 -3.09 9.06 -20.78
C ARG A 600 -4.27 8.79 -21.71
N ALA A 601 -5.28 8.07 -21.25
CA ALA A 601 -6.49 7.83 -22.03
C ALA A 601 -7.26 9.14 -22.29
N ALA A 602 -7.31 10.05 -21.32
CA ALA A 602 -7.94 11.36 -21.50
C ALA A 602 -7.27 12.19 -22.61
N GLU A 603 -5.95 12.07 -22.78
CA GLU A 603 -5.19 12.75 -23.85
C GLU A 603 -5.56 12.24 -25.26
N LEU A 604 -6.08 11.01 -25.41
CA LEU A 604 -6.52 10.48 -26.71
C LEU A 604 -7.69 11.28 -27.31
N MET A 605 -8.47 11.95 -26.46
CA MET A 605 -9.59 12.80 -26.87
C MET A 605 -9.22 14.29 -26.88
N ALA A 606 -7.98 14.66 -26.55
CA ALA A 606 -7.54 16.04 -26.47
C ALA A 606 -7.72 16.78 -27.83
N PRO A 607 -7.97 18.10 -27.82
CA PRO A 607 -8.03 18.90 -29.04
C PRO A 607 -6.69 18.90 -29.81
N SER A 608 -5.57 18.88 -29.09
CA SER A 608 -4.21 18.87 -29.65
C SER A 608 -3.87 17.54 -30.33
N GLU A 609 -3.46 17.58 -31.60
CA GLU A 609 -3.00 16.39 -32.32
C GLU A 609 -1.69 15.83 -31.77
N SER A 610 -0.76 16.70 -31.37
CA SER A 610 0.49 16.27 -30.73
C SER A 610 0.21 15.46 -29.47
N ALA A 611 -0.69 15.95 -28.61
CA ALA A 611 -1.05 15.26 -27.37
C ALA A 611 -1.64 13.87 -27.63
N ARG A 612 -2.52 13.75 -28.64
CA ARG A 612 -3.10 12.47 -29.03
C ARG A 612 -2.04 11.48 -29.55
N LEU A 613 -1.16 11.93 -30.43
CA LEU A 613 -0.08 11.10 -30.98
C LEU A 613 0.91 10.66 -29.91
N ASP A 614 1.24 11.55 -28.97
CA ASP A 614 2.12 11.24 -27.84
C ASP A 614 1.48 10.20 -26.92
N ALA A 615 0.18 10.30 -26.65
CA ALA A 615 -0.57 9.29 -25.90
C ALA A 615 -0.57 7.93 -26.62
N MET A 616 -0.85 7.89 -27.93
CA MET A 616 -0.81 6.65 -28.72
C MET A 616 0.57 5.99 -28.68
N ARG A 617 1.65 6.75 -28.86
CA ARG A 617 3.03 6.26 -28.75
C ARG A 617 3.35 5.72 -27.35
N TRP A 618 2.83 6.39 -26.32
CA TRP A 618 2.96 5.91 -24.95
C TRP A 618 2.27 4.56 -24.76
N PHE A 619 1.04 4.41 -25.24
CA PHE A 619 0.31 3.14 -25.17
C PHE A 619 1.01 2.01 -25.94
N ALA A 620 1.63 2.31 -27.09
CA ALA A 620 2.40 1.34 -27.87
C ALA A 620 3.70 0.85 -27.20
N GLN A 621 4.15 1.50 -26.12
CA GLN A 621 5.42 1.17 -25.44
C GLN A 621 5.25 0.75 -23.98
N TYR A 622 4.17 1.17 -23.33
CA TYR A 622 3.93 0.91 -21.90
C TYR A 622 3.67 -0.58 -21.63
N LYS A 623 4.11 -1.12 -20.48
CA LYS A 623 4.02 -2.57 -20.18
C LYS A 623 3.36 -2.91 -18.85
N GLU A 624 3.24 -1.95 -17.92
CA GLU A 624 2.81 -2.26 -16.55
C GLU A 624 1.27 -2.17 -16.38
N TYR A 625 0.46 -2.46 -17.42
CA TYR A 625 -1.01 -2.28 -17.41
C TYR A 625 -1.76 -3.04 -16.31
N GLY A 626 -1.40 -4.31 -16.10
CA GLY A 626 -2.14 -5.21 -15.18
C GLY A 626 -3.58 -5.51 -15.63
N VAL A 627 -4.31 -6.21 -14.77
CA VAL A 627 -5.66 -6.75 -15.09
C VAL A 627 -6.74 -5.66 -15.19
N MET A 628 -6.51 -4.51 -14.55
CA MET A 628 -7.44 -3.37 -14.58
C MET A 628 -7.11 -2.39 -15.71
N GLY A 629 -5.82 -2.12 -15.95
CA GLY A 629 -5.38 -1.08 -16.89
C GLY A 629 -5.49 -1.50 -18.34
N ALA A 630 -5.23 -2.77 -18.68
CA ALA A 630 -5.24 -3.20 -20.07
C ALA A 630 -6.65 -3.10 -20.71
N PRO A 631 -7.73 -3.57 -20.05
CA PRO A 631 -9.09 -3.38 -20.57
C PRO A 631 -9.48 -1.91 -20.74
N ALA A 632 -9.21 -1.06 -19.73
CA ALA A 632 -9.54 0.37 -19.78
C ALA A 632 -8.78 1.12 -20.89
N ALA A 633 -7.50 0.78 -21.11
CA ALA A 633 -6.70 1.32 -22.20
C ALA A 633 -7.29 0.91 -23.57
N LEU A 634 -7.65 -0.36 -23.73
CA LEU A 634 -8.21 -0.88 -24.97
C LEU A 634 -9.53 -0.21 -25.33
N GLU A 635 -10.43 -0.08 -24.36
CA GLU A 635 -11.71 0.62 -24.52
C GLU A 635 -11.50 2.06 -25.00
N SER A 636 -10.61 2.80 -24.33
CA SER A 636 -10.31 4.19 -24.65
C SER A 636 -9.71 4.36 -26.06
N LEU A 637 -8.80 3.46 -26.47
CA LEU A 637 -8.22 3.47 -27.81
C LEU A 637 -9.27 3.15 -28.89
N VAL A 638 -10.14 2.17 -28.65
CA VAL A 638 -11.23 1.82 -29.58
C VAL A 638 -12.23 2.97 -29.72
N GLN A 639 -12.57 3.63 -28.61
CA GLN A 639 -13.44 4.81 -28.62
C GLN A 639 -12.80 5.96 -29.42
N ALA A 640 -11.51 6.24 -29.20
CA ALA A 640 -10.78 7.27 -29.92
C ALA A 640 -10.73 7.00 -31.43
N GLY A 641 -10.55 5.73 -31.84
CA GLY A 641 -10.62 5.31 -33.23
C GLY A 641 -11.99 5.54 -33.86
N SER A 642 -13.05 5.20 -33.12
CA SER A 642 -14.43 5.34 -33.58
C SER A 642 -14.85 6.81 -33.73
N ALA A 643 -14.41 7.68 -32.82
CA ALA A 643 -14.74 9.11 -32.82
C ALA A 643 -14.09 9.88 -33.97
N ARG A 644 -13.03 9.35 -34.60
CA ARG A 644 -12.25 10.06 -35.61
C ARG A 644 -11.86 9.13 -36.77
N GLN A 645 -12.84 8.75 -37.58
CA GLN A 645 -12.64 7.87 -38.74
C GLN A 645 -11.81 8.51 -39.88
N ASN A 646 -11.70 9.84 -39.92
CA ASN A 646 -10.96 10.59 -40.94
C ASN A 646 -9.55 11.06 -40.48
N GLN A 647 -8.87 10.28 -39.65
CA GLN A 647 -7.50 10.59 -39.21
C GLN A 647 -6.46 10.37 -40.31
N GLY A 648 -5.36 11.12 -40.28
CA GLY A 648 -4.21 10.91 -41.17
C GLY A 648 -3.59 9.52 -40.99
N ALA A 649 -2.88 9.04 -42.02
CA ALA A 649 -2.32 7.68 -42.06
C ALA A 649 -1.37 7.36 -40.89
N ASP A 650 -0.57 8.34 -40.43
CA ASP A 650 0.34 8.17 -39.28
C ASP A 650 -0.44 7.94 -37.98
N ALA A 651 -1.42 8.79 -37.67
CA ALA A 651 -2.27 8.64 -36.48
C ALA A 651 -3.01 7.28 -36.46
N ARG A 652 -3.49 6.82 -37.62
CA ARG A 652 -4.10 5.50 -37.75
C ARG A 652 -3.09 4.37 -37.45
N GLY A 653 -1.88 4.45 -38.00
CA GLY A 653 -0.83 3.47 -37.75
C GLY A 653 -0.40 3.41 -36.28
N GLN A 654 -0.25 4.56 -35.62
CA GLN A 654 0.06 4.63 -34.18
C GLN A 654 -1.06 4.03 -33.32
N LEU A 655 -2.33 4.30 -33.67
CA LEU A 655 -3.47 3.75 -32.96
C LEU A 655 -3.55 2.21 -33.12
N GLU A 656 -3.37 1.70 -34.33
CA GLU A 656 -3.37 0.25 -34.60
C GLU A 656 -2.24 -0.45 -33.84
N ALA A 657 -1.03 0.14 -33.80
CA ALA A 657 0.10 -0.37 -33.02
C ALA A 657 -0.19 -0.37 -31.51
N ALA A 658 -0.78 0.70 -30.99
CA ALA A 658 -1.18 0.80 -29.58
C ALA A 658 -2.22 -0.26 -29.20
N ILE A 659 -3.26 -0.45 -30.02
CA ILE A 659 -4.30 -1.46 -29.80
C ILE A 659 -3.71 -2.87 -29.81
N ALA A 660 -2.85 -3.18 -30.78
CA ALA A 660 -2.19 -4.48 -30.88
C ALA A 660 -1.34 -4.78 -29.63
N HIS A 661 -0.53 -3.80 -29.21
CA HIS A 661 0.31 -3.92 -28.02
C HIS A 661 -0.51 -4.09 -26.74
N VAL A 662 -1.58 -3.30 -26.54
CA VAL A 662 -2.45 -3.42 -25.36
C VAL A 662 -3.12 -4.79 -25.29
N ARG A 663 -3.56 -5.36 -26.42
CA ARG A 663 -4.13 -6.72 -26.46
C ARG A 663 -3.12 -7.79 -26.08
N GLU A 664 -1.86 -7.64 -26.51
CA GLU A 664 -0.77 -8.52 -26.07
C GLU A 664 -0.57 -8.42 -24.54
N GLN A 665 -0.52 -7.21 -24.00
CA GLN A 665 -0.36 -6.99 -22.56
C GLN A 665 -1.56 -7.51 -21.74
N MET A 666 -2.79 -7.41 -22.26
CA MET A 666 -3.97 -8.00 -21.63
C MET A 666 -3.84 -9.53 -21.53
N THR A 667 -3.44 -10.18 -22.62
CA THR A 667 -3.19 -11.63 -22.65
C THR A 667 -2.08 -12.04 -21.67
N GLU A 668 -1.03 -11.22 -21.54
CA GLU A 668 0.04 -11.43 -20.55
C GLU A 668 -0.48 -11.34 -19.11
N ALA A 669 -1.28 -10.32 -18.80
CA ALA A 669 -1.88 -10.13 -17.49
C ALA A 669 -2.74 -11.34 -17.09
N ASP A 670 -3.62 -11.80 -17.99
CA ASP A 670 -4.46 -12.97 -17.75
C ASP A 670 -3.64 -14.25 -17.55
N ARG A 671 -2.58 -14.44 -18.35
CA ARG A 671 -1.69 -15.60 -18.19
C ARG A 671 -0.98 -15.58 -16.84
N SER A 672 -0.56 -14.41 -16.38
CA SER A 672 0.12 -14.25 -15.09
C SER A 672 -0.77 -14.58 -13.88
N LEU A 673 -2.10 -14.47 -14.02
CA LEU A 673 -3.05 -14.93 -13.00
C LEU A 673 -3.06 -16.46 -12.88
N GLY A 674 -2.97 -17.16 -14.02
CA GLY A 674 -3.04 -18.63 -14.11
C GLY A 674 -1.72 -19.35 -13.79
N GLU A 675 -0.59 -18.64 -13.71
CA GLU A 675 0.67 -19.20 -13.21
C GLU A 675 0.54 -19.51 -11.71
N SER A 676 0.09 -20.74 -11.41
CA SER A 676 -0.01 -21.22 -10.04
C SER A 676 1.37 -21.17 -9.36
N SER A 677 1.41 -20.57 -8.18
CA SER A 677 2.60 -20.43 -7.34
C SER A 677 3.02 -21.74 -6.66
N ALA A 678 2.75 -22.89 -7.26
CA ALA A 678 3.27 -24.18 -6.79
C ALA A 678 4.77 -24.23 -7.09
N ARG A 679 5.55 -23.58 -6.22
CA ARG A 679 7.02 -23.61 -6.22
C ARG A 679 7.48 -25.06 -6.06
N GLY A 680 7.85 -25.70 -7.18
CA GLY A 680 8.50 -27.00 -7.16
C GLY A 680 9.85 -26.95 -6.45
N ALA A 681 10.36 -28.09 -5.97
CA ALA A 681 11.63 -28.21 -5.24
C ALA A 681 12.84 -27.52 -5.92
N ALA A 682 12.83 -27.40 -7.25
CA ALA A 682 13.86 -26.70 -8.02
C ALA A 682 13.91 -25.19 -7.74
N SER A 683 12.77 -24.53 -7.51
CA SER A 683 12.71 -23.11 -7.15
C SER A 683 13.29 -22.87 -5.75
N HIS A 684 13.02 -23.78 -4.82
CA HIS A 684 13.58 -23.72 -3.46
C HIS A 684 15.11 -23.89 -3.45
N ALA A 685 15.64 -24.78 -4.28
CA ALA A 685 17.09 -24.91 -4.46
C ALA A 685 17.73 -23.64 -5.05
N LEU A 686 17.06 -22.99 -6.00
CA LEU A 686 17.51 -21.71 -6.56
C LEU A 686 17.50 -20.59 -5.52
N ASP A 687 16.49 -20.53 -4.63
CA ASP A 687 16.43 -19.57 -3.54
C ASP A 687 17.63 -19.72 -2.57
N ILE A 688 18.03 -20.95 -2.25
CA ILE A 688 19.21 -21.22 -1.39
C ILE A 688 20.50 -20.73 -2.06
N ILE A 689 20.68 -21.02 -3.36
CA ILE A 689 21.84 -20.56 -4.13
C ILE A 689 21.83 -19.04 -4.24
N GLU A 690 20.67 -18.44 -4.45
CA GLU A 690 20.49 -16.99 -4.53
C GLU A 690 20.93 -16.32 -3.23
N GLN A 691 20.51 -16.84 -2.07
CA GLN A 691 20.94 -16.36 -0.76
C GLN A 691 22.47 -16.45 -0.57
N ALA A 692 23.10 -17.54 -1.02
CA ALA A 692 24.55 -17.70 -0.95
C ALA A 692 25.31 -16.68 -1.83
N LEU A 693 24.73 -16.30 -2.97
CA LEU A 693 25.33 -15.34 -3.91
C LEU A 693 24.99 -13.88 -3.61
N GLU A 694 23.97 -13.62 -2.79
CA GLU A 694 23.41 -12.30 -2.54
C GLU A 694 24.47 -11.30 -2.03
N ALA A 695 25.40 -11.75 -1.18
CA ALA A 695 26.45 -10.87 -0.66
C ALA A 695 27.44 -10.38 -1.72
N ARG A 696 27.67 -11.15 -2.79
CA ARG A 696 28.50 -10.75 -3.92
C ARG A 696 27.71 -9.91 -4.91
N ASP A 697 26.47 -10.31 -5.19
CA ASP A 697 25.59 -9.62 -6.13
C ASP A 697 25.20 -8.22 -5.63
N SER A 698 24.86 -8.08 -4.35
CA SER A 698 24.59 -6.80 -3.69
C SER A 698 25.76 -5.81 -3.83
N ARG A 699 27.00 -6.28 -3.69
CA ARG A 699 28.21 -5.46 -3.92
C ARG A 699 28.35 -5.02 -5.38
N LYS A 700 28.11 -5.91 -6.36
CA LYS A 700 28.15 -5.55 -7.79
C LYS A 700 27.11 -4.50 -8.14
N ARG A 701 25.89 -4.66 -7.63
CA ARG A 701 24.80 -3.68 -7.82
C ARG A 701 25.14 -2.35 -7.19
N ARG A 702 25.75 -2.33 -5.99
CA ARG A 702 26.22 -1.08 -5.37
C ARG A 702 27.21 -0.34 -6.26
N VAL A 703 28.22 -1.04 -6.80
CA VAL A 703 29.21 -0.44 -7.70
C VAL A 703 28.56 0.11 -8.97
N LYS A 704 27.57 -0.61 -9.53
CA LYS A 704 26.82 -0.15 -10.71
C LYS A 704 25.98 1.08 -10.39
N ALA A 705 25.26 1.09 -9.26
CA ALA A 705 24.46 2.23 -8.81
C ALA A 705 25.33 3.48 -8.59
N ASP A 706 26.46 3.33 -7.89
CA ASP A 706 27.43 4.43 -7.72
C ASP A 706 28.01 4.89 -9.07
N GLY A 707 28.12 3.99 -10.07
CA GLY A 707 28.49 4.30 -11.44
C GLY A 707 27.46 5.17 -12.14
N VAL A 708 26.18 4.78 -12.11
CA VAL A 708 25.06 5.53 -12.69
C VAL A 708 25.01 6.95 -12.13
N LEU A 709 25.14 7.12 -10.82
CA LEU A 709 25.13 8.45 -10.19
C LEU A 709 26.32 9.32 -10.64
N ARG A 710 27.51 8.73 -10.86
CA ARG A 710 28.66 9.48 -11.42
C ARG A 710 28.43 9.89 -12.87
N GLU A 711 27.78 9.06 -13.66
CA GLU A 711 27.45 9.38 -15.05
C GLU A 711 26.35 10.46 -15.12
N LEU A 712 25.41 10.47 -14.17
CA LEU A 712 24.41 11.53 -13.99
C LEU A 712 25.08 12.87 -13.66
N VAL A 713 26.00 12.89 -12.68
CA VAL A 713 26.79 14.10 -12.33
C VAL A 713 27.61 14.63 -13.51
N ARG A 714 28.06 13.76 -14.40
CA ARG A 714 28.80 14.13 -15.61
C ARG A 714 27.90 14.47 -16.79
N GLU A 715 26.58 14.50 -16.59
CA GLU A 715 25.58 14.79 -17.62
C GLU A 715 25.65 13.85 -18.84
N ARG A 716 26.17 12.63 -18.66
CA ARG A 716 26.30 11.63 -19.75
C ARG A 716 25.08 10.73 -19.91
N ILE A 717 24.20 10.74 -18.90
CA ILE A 717 22.90 10.07 -18.93
C ILE A 717 21.84 11.03 -18.38
N SER A 718 20.60 10.92 -18.88
CA SER A 718 19.48 11.68 -18.35
C SER A 718 18.97 11.10 -17.02
N HIS A 719 18.26 11.92 -16.25
CA HIS A 719 17.57 11.48 -15.02
C HIS A 719 16.61 10.32 -15.27
N ALA A 720 15.84 10.37 -16.37
CA ALA A 720 14.93 9.29 -16.75
C ALA A 720 15.67 7.97 -17.00
N HIS A 721 16.83 8.00 -17.64
CA HIS A 721 17.63 6.79 -17.85
C HIS A 721 18.26 6.28 -16.53
N ALA A 722 18.72 7.20 -15.67
CA ALA A 722 19.24 6.85 -14.35
C ALA A 722 18.18 6.20 -13.45
N GLU A 723 16.96 6.73 -13.45
CA GLU A 723 15.80 6.20 -12.72
C GLU A 723 15.52 4.76 -13.12
N VAL A 724 15.39 4.47 -14.42
CA VAL A 724 15.11 3.12 -14.92
C VAL A 724 16.17 2.11 -14.45
N ILE A 725 17.46 2.46 -14.58
CA ILE A 725 18.54 1.56 -14.17
C ILE A 725 18.53 1.34 -12.65
N LEU A 726 18.36 2.39 -11.86
CA LEU A 726 18.37 2.29 -10.39
C LEU A 726 17.13 1.55 -9.87
N ARG A 727 15.96 1.77 -10.48
CA ARG A 727 14.73 1.01 -10.20
C ARG A 727 14.92 -0.47 -10.47
N ASP A 728 15.53 -0.85 -11.59
CA ASP A 728 15.81 -2.25 -11.92
C ASP A 728 16.79 -2.90 -10.94
N LEU A 729 17.84 -2.17 -10.52
CA LEU A 729 18.79 -2.66 -9.53
C LEU A 729 18.12 -2.90 -8.17
N THR A 730 17.21 -2.01 -7.77
CA THR A 730 16.42 -2.12 -6.54
C THR A 730 15.38 -3.25 -6.64
N LYS A 731 14.64 -3.36 -7.75
CA LYS A 731 13.70 -4.49 -8.00
C LYS A 731 14.42 -5.84 -7.91
N ARG A 732 15.65 -5.95 -8.44
CA ARG A 732 16.47 -7.17 -8.36
C ARG A 732 16.81 -7.59 -6.91
N GLN A 733 16.79 -6.68 -5.94
CA GLN A 733 17.02 -7.00 -4.51
C GLN A 733 15.86 -7.77 -3.88
N LYS A 734 14.69 -7.77 -4.49
CA LYS A 734 13.47 -8.36 -3.92
C LYS A 734 13.37 -9.88 -4.14
N GLY A 735 14.42 -10.52 -4.66
CA GLY A 735 14.51 -11.96 -4.82
C GLY A 735 14.04 -12.49 -6.17
N GLY A 736 14.26 -13.79 -6.42
CA GLY A 736 13.85 -14.51 -7.64
C GLY A 736 14.63 -14.09 -8.89
N TRP A 737 15.77 -13.42 -8.73
CA TRP A 737 16.55 -12.96 -9.88
C TRP A 737 17.31 -14.11 -10.53
N LEU A 738 17.73 -15.10 -9.75
CA LEU A 738 18.46 -16.25 -10.26
C LEU A 738 17.54 -17.10 -11.13
N GLU A 739 16.31 -17.35 -10.66
CA GLU A 739 15.30 -18.06 -11.44
C GLU A 739 14.99 -17.33 -12.75
N ARG A 740 14.74 -16.02 -12.71
CA ARG A 740 14.50 -15.21 -13.92
C ARG A 740 15.69 -15.27 -14.88
N GLU A 741 16.92 -15.20 -14.39
CA GLU A 741 18.13 -15.26 -15.23
C GLU A 741 18.29 -16.64 -15.88
N VAL A 742 18.02 -17.71 -15.13
CA VAL A 742 18.04 -19.10 -15.61
C VAL A 742 16.97 -19.31 -16.68
N ARG A 743 15.70 -18.95 -16.39
CA ARG A 743 14.60 -18.99 -17.37
C ARG A 743 14.96 -18.20 -18.63
N ARG A 744 15.45 -16.96 -18.49
CA ARG A 744 15.86 -16.11 -19.61
C ARG A 744 16.93 -16.77 -20.49
N ARG A 745 17.92 -17.43 -19.88
CA ARG A 745 18.97 -18.17 -20.60
C ARG A 745 18.41 -19.38 -21.34
N PHE A 746 17.45 -20.09 -20.75
CA PHE A 746 16.76 -21.20 -21.42
C PHE A 746 15.93 -20.73 -22.61
N THR A 747 15.15 -19.66 -22.47
CA THR A 747 14.41 -19.06 -23.61
C THR A 747 15.34 -18.54 -24.69
N ARG A 748 16.46 -17.89 -24.35
CA ARG A 748 17.44 -17.46 -25.36
C ARG A 748 18.10 -18.64 -26.09
N LYS A 749 18.38 -19.74 -25.38
CA LYS A 749 18.88 -20.96 -26.01
C LYS A 749 17.84 -21.59 -26.93
N ARG A 750 16.56 -21.66 -26.53
CA ARG A 750 15.48 -22.15 -27.42
C ARG A 750 15.31 -21.28 -28.64
N ALA A 751 15.26 -19.96 -28.48
CA ALA A 751 15.16 -19.02 -29.59
C ALA A 751 16.35 -19.17 -30.55
N ALA A 752 17.58 -19.30 -30.04
CA ALA A 752 18.77 -19.52 -30.88
C ALA A 752 18.71 -20.85 -31.66
N VAL A 753 18.19 -21.92 -31.05
CA VAL A 753 17.99 -23.23 -31.70
C VAL A 753 16.87 -23.18 -32.75
N GLU A 754 15.80 -22.40 -32.52
CA GLU A 754 14.73 -22.18 -33.49
C GLU A 754 15.19 -21.31 -34.68
N THR A 755 16.07 -20.32 -34.44
CA THR A 755 16.67 -19.52 -35.51
C THR A 755 17.70 -20.33 -36.34
N GLU A 756 18.46 -21.25 -35.71
CA GLU A 756 19.31 -22.21 -36.44
C GLU A 756 18.48 -23.22 -37.26
N ALA A 757 17.26 -23.56 -36.81
CA ALA A 757 16.32 -24.42 -37.54
C ALA A 757 15.62 -23.70 -38.70
N GLU A 758 15.47 -22.38 -38.67
CA GLU A 758 14.94 -21.57 -39.79
C GLU A 758 16.02 -21.26 -40.84
N VAL A 759 17.27 -21.00 -40.44
CA VAL A 759 18.39 -20.77 -41.38
C VAL A 759 18.75 -22.05 -42.15
N SER A 760 18.40 -23.23 -41.64
CA SER A 760 18.55 -24.52 -42.35
C SER A 760 17.38 -24.87 -43.29
N ARG A 761 16.40 -23.97 -43.46
CA ARG A 761 15.22 -24.13 -44.34
C ARG A 761 15.12 -23.09 -45.46
N GLU A 762 16.24 -22.51 -45.92
CA GLU A 762 16.26 -21.84 -47.23
C GLU A 762 16.38 -22.90 -48.36
N PRO A 763 15.50 -22.90 -49.37
CA PRO A 763 15.60 -23.82 -50.49
C PRO A 763 16.73 -23.39 -51.43
N GLN A 764 17.64 -24.32 -51.74
CA GLN A 764 18.53 -24.19 -52.89
C GLN A 764 17.68 -24.11 -54.18
N ALA A 765 17.60 -22.93 -54.77
CA ALA A 765 17.11 -22.75 -56.13
C ALA A 765 18.28 -22.95 -57.11
N VAL A 766 18.20 -24.03 -57.90
CA VAL A 766 18.58 -24.11 -59.31
C VAL A 766 17.35 -24.59 -60.06
#